data_AF-A0A1P8WMA1-F1
#
_entry.id   AF-A0A1P8WMA1-F1
#
_cell.length_a   1.000
_cell.length_b   1.000
_cell.length_c   1.000
_cell.angle_alpha   90.00
_cell.angle_beta   90.00
_cell.angle_gamma   90.00
#
_symmetry.space_group_name_H-M   'P 1'
#
loop_
_entity.id
_entity.type
_entity.pdbx_description
1 polymer ?
#
loop_
_entity_poly.entity_id
_entity_poly.type
_entity_poly.pdbx_seq_one_letter_code
_entity_poly.pdbx_strand_id
1 'polypeptide(L)'
;MFANSASEHGAGIYNSDVLLLTNSTIAANETVGSGGGIHNEGSGQATLTNTIVAGNRRGSIADDIGNSVGSLSSFNLIGDSTTSGGLSDGLNGNIVGVDWKTVLVNNGVVPLLRDNGGLTRTIAVLAGGPAIDAGSDAKAVDSNGNPLTTDQRGAGFGRVLAEEPGGTPVVDIGAFEFEPARFIVAIAEDTISEDSGTSTVTVTRSSDTAGQIVMTLSSSDTGEATVPETVVIPAGQSSATATLTGVPDDLADSTQTVTITATALGYATGIDTVDVSNVDAAFLSVAIGDSSIREDSGTTTVTIFRNSEATDELTVTLFSSDYGEATLPATVTIPAGQNSAVATITGVKDSLVDSTQVITITATAEAHASGQGSLSVVDVDIPALTLIIDQDSITEDSGSTIATISRNTSTAAQLVVTLTSSDPGEAITTATITIPAGQATTEFTISGVADSIVDGTETVTITAMAEAHEQQSDTVDVVNTDVPALFVEIAAESVTENFVGTHLTVVRNFDTTTDLVVSLSSSDPGEATVPGTVTIRAGNTSALAVLTGVLDYVFDETQTVTITASADGYTMGSDTIQVTNVDPPPDISGDVDGDGDFDANDSFLMHLVKLSGTDTQIDQVRGNSPRAAADIRSYIANLNTIADVDGDEDFDGNDSFLILLIKLSGTHAQIEQSKGASVLAAQQISWSIRVLFG
;
A
#
# COMPACT_ATOMS: atom_id res chain seq x y z
N MET A 1 27.51 46.06 85.38
CA MET A 1 28.41 45.91 86.55
C MET A 1 28.29 44.51 87.10
N PHE A 2 29.39 43.93 87.57
CA PHE A 2 29.45 42.51 87.87
C PHE A 2 30.35 42.20 89.06
N ALA A 3 29.86 41.36 89.98
CA ALA A 3 30.64 40.74 91.05
C ALA A 3 31.41 41.71 91.97
N ASN A 4 30.90 42.92 92.17
CA ASN A 4 31.45 43.87 93.13
C ASN A 4 31.03 43.49 94.56
N SER A 5 31.81 43.94 95.56
CA SER A 5 31.45 43.79 96.97
C SER A 5 31.54 45.11 97.74
N ALA A 6 30.61 45.31 98.68
CA ALA A 6 30.60 46.48 99.57
C ALA A 6 30.27 46.09 101.02
N SER A 7 30.96 46.70 101.99
CA SER A 7 30.73 46.46 103.41
C SER A 7 29.49 47.16 103.98
N GLU A 8 28.93 48.13 103.25
CA GLU A 8 27.75 48.89 103.68
C GLU A 8 26.58 48.69 102.72
N HIS A 9 26.37 49.58 101.74
CA HIS A 9 25.21 49.52 100.85
C HIS A 9 25.62 49.65 99.39
N GLY A 10 24.79 49.18 98.46
CA GLY A 10 24.93 49.49 97.04
C GLY A 10 26.18 48.89 96.38
N ALA A 11 26.39 47.58 96.49
CA ALA A 11 27.63 46.96 96.00
C ALA A 11 27.81 47.11 94.48
N GLY A 12 26.73 47.08 93.69
CA GLY A 12 26.76 47.53 92.30
C GLY A 12 26.83 49.07 92.21
N ILE A 13 25.75 49.75 92.62
CA ILE A 13 25.67 51.22 92.71
C ILE A 13 25.10 51.64 94.06
N TYR A 14 25.74 52.63 94.67
CA TYR A 14 25.16 53.47 95.71
C TYR A 14 24.74 54.81 95.10
N ASN A 15 23.47 55.20 95.24
CA ASN A 15 22.95 56.46 94.74
C ASN A 15 22.40 57.34 95.87
N SER A 16 22.88 58.58 95.96
CA SER A 16 22.38 59.60 96.90
C SER A 16 21.79 60.83 96.21
N ASP A 17 21.82 60.89 94.87
CA ASP A 17 21.33 61.99 94.04
C ASP A 17 20.57 61.43 92.82
N VAL A 18 20.79 61.91 91.60
CA VAL A 18 20.12 61.42 90.39
C VAL A 18 20.90 60.28 89.73
N LEU A 19 20.22 59.15 89.49
CA LEU A 19 20.74 58.02 88.72
C LEU A 19 19.79 57.70 87.56
N LEU A 20 20.34 57.71 86.34
CA LEU A 20 19.66 57.18 85.14
C LEU A 20 20.43 55.96 84.64
N LEU A 21 19.75 54.82 84.59
CA LEU A 21 20.28 53.58 84.04
C LEU A 21 19.43 53.13 82.86
N THR A 22 20.07 52.98 81.71
CA THR A 22 19.43 52.53 80.48
C THR A 22 20.24 51.40 79.87
N ASN A 23 19.60 50.33 79.37
CA ASN A 23 20.24 49.23 78.65
C ASN A 23 21.44 48.65 79.42
N SER A 24 21.24 48.36 80.71
CA SER A 24 22.32 48.01 81.63
C SER A 24 22.06 46.66 82.30
N THR A 25 23.12 45.91 82.60
CA THR A 25 23.03 44.66 83.39
C THR A 25 23.84 44.80 84.67
N ILE A 26 23.19 44.60 85.81
CA ILE A 26 23.76 44.69 87.17
C ILE A 26 23.51 43.36 87.87
N ALA A 27 24.56 42.56 88.01
CA ALA A 27 24.41 41.19 88.48
C ALA A 27 25.59 40.74 89.35
N ALA A 28 25.35 39.71 90.18
CA ALA A 28 26.34 39.07 91.04
C ALA A 28 27.00 39.96 92.10
N ASN A 29 26.52 41.17 92.34
CA ASN A 29 27.11 42.07 93.34
C ASN A 29 26.65 41.67 94.75
N GLU A 30 27.52 41.85 95.74
CA GLU A 30 27.29 41.42 97.12
C GLU A 30 27.53 42.53 98.14
N THR A 31 26.56 42.74 99.02
CA THR A 31 26.68 43.70 100.11
C THR A 31 26.46 43.06 101.49
N VAL A 32 26.85 43.75 102.56
CA VAL A 32 26.48 43.38 103.93
C VAL A 32 25.20 44.10 104.37
N GLY A 33 24.95 45.33 103.91
CA GLY A 33 23.83 46.18 104.34
C GLY A 33 22.56 46.01 103.50
N SER A 34 22.38 46.76 102.42
CA SER A 34 21.16 46.68 101.59
C SER A 34 21.42 47.15 100.17
N GLY A 35 20.72 46.56 99.20
CA GLY A 35 20.87 46.85 97.79
C GLY A 35 22.18 46.27 97.27
N GLY A 36 22.28 44.94 97.19
CA GLY A 36 23.42 44.27 96.58
C GLY A 36 23.65 44.78 95.16
N GLY A 37 22.59 44.92 94.36
CA GLY A 37 22.67 45.53 93.04
C GLY A 37 22.72 47.05 93.10
N ILE A 38 21.62 47.67 93.53
CA ILE A 38 21.49 49.12 93.67
C ILE A 38 21.00 49.46 95.06
N HIS A 39 21.60 50.44 95.71
CA HIS A 39 21.03 51.09 96.88
C HIS A 39 20.67 52.53 96.54
N ASN A 40 19.39 52.88 96.64
CA ASN A 40 18.93 54.26 96.48
C ASN A 40 18.71 54.87 97.87
N GLU A 41 19.54 55.83 98.28
CA GLU A 41 19.37 56.52 99.55
C GLU A 41 18.01 57.27 99.56
N GLY A 42 17.44 57.56 100.74
CA GLY A 42 16.12 58.18 100.86
C GLY A 42 15.96 59.53 100.15
N SER A 43 17.05 60.24 99.85
CA SER A 43 17.07 61.47 99.04
C SER A 43 17.33 61.24 97.54
N GLY A 44 17.77 60.05 97.15
CA GLY A 44 18.16 59.71 95.79
C GLY A 44 16.98 59.46 94.86
N GLN A 45 17.15 59.81 93.57
CA GLN A 45 16.20 59.59 92.50
C GLN A 45 16.82 58.68 91.43
N ALA A 46 16.52 57.39 91.50
CA ALA A 46 16.95 56.43 90.49
C ALA A 46 15.82 56.13 89.49
N THR A 47 16.08 56.22 88.19
CA THR A 47 15.17 55.77 87.13
C THR A 47 15.87 54.73 86.27
N LEU A 48 15.24 53.57 86.11
CA LEU A 48 15.79 52.44 85.37
C LEU A 48 14.96 52.21 84.11
N THR A 49 15.62 51.89 83.00
CA THR A 49 14.95 51.53 81.74
C THR A 49 15.72 50.46 81.00
N ASN A 50 15.04 49.47 80.41
CA ASN A 50 15.69 48.36 79.70
C ASN A 50 16.84 47.76 80.52
N THR A 51 16.73 47.68 81.85
CA THR A 51 17.83 47.34 82.74
C THR A 51 17.54 46.07 83.53
N ILE A 52 18.52 45.16 83.57
CA ILE A 52 18.50 43.97 84.42
C ILE A 52 19.20 44.29 85.74
N VAL A 53 18.52 44.07 86.86
CA VAL A 53 19.12 44.03 88.21
C VAL A 53 18.73 42.70 88.83
N ALA A 54 19.59 41.69 88.67
CA ALA A 54 19.24 40.32 89.04
C ALA A 54 20.46 39.53 89.54
N GLY A 55 20.24 38.68 90.53
CA GLY A 55 21.29 37.81 91.09
C GLY A 55 22.27 38.57 91.97
N ASN A 56 21.87 39.72 92.51
CA ASN A 56 22.64 40.44 93.53
C ASN A 56 22.17 40.02 94.92
N ARG A 57 23.05 40.13 95.92
CA ARG A 57 22.81 39.51 97.22
C ARG A 57 23.26 40.34 98.41
N ARG A 58 22.63 40.06 99.55
CA ARG A 58 23.10 40.43 100.89
C ARG A 58 23.48 39.16 101.64
N GLY A 59 24.78 38.85 101.69
CA GLY A 59 25.23 37.53 102.12
C GLY A 59 24.57 36.42 101.30
N SER A 60 23.78 35.55 101.93
CA SER A 60 23.14 34.41 101.28
C SER A 60 21.73 34.65 100.74
N ILE A 61 21.17 35.85 100.87
CA ILE A 61 19.81 36.18 100.41
C ILE A 61 19.84 37.14 99.24
N ALA A 62 18.85 37.05 98.35
CA ALA A 62 18.70 37.99 97.23
C ALA A 62 18.47 39.42 97.75
N ASP A 63 19.10 40.39 97.11
CA ASP A 63 18.99 41.80 97.46
C ASP A 63 19.35 42.65 96.22
N ASP A 64 18.41 42.75 95.28
CA ASP A 64 18.65 43.40 94.00
C ASP A 64 18.62 44.93 94.12
N ILE A 65 17.57 45.49 94.71
CA ILE A 65 17.42 46.93 94.91
C ILE A 65 17.01 47.24 96.36
N GLY A 66 17.86 48.00 97.06
CA GLY A 66 17.58 48.58 98.37
C GLY A 66 16.87 49.93 98.25
N ASN A 67 15.77 50.08 98.98
CA ASN A 67 14.84 51.23 98.94
C ASN A 67 14.19 51.46 97.56
N SER A 68 13.29 52.44 97.49
CA SER A 68 12.48 52.69 96.29
C SER A 68 13.27 53.34 95.15
N VAL A 69 12.98 52.93 93.93
CA VAL A 69 13.34 53.63 92.69
C VAL A 69 12.13 54.39 92.15
N GLY A 70 12.36 55.29 91.19
CA GLY A 70 11.34 56.13 90.59
C GLY A 70 10.28 55.30 89.86
N SER A 71 9.01 55.68 90.04
CA SER A 71 7.85 55.00 89.45
C SER A 71 7.78 55.08 87.91
N LEU A 72 8.58 55.96 87.30
CA LEU A 72 8.73 56.06 85.84
C LEU A 72 9.65 54.99 85.25
N SER A 73 10.30 54.19 86.10
CA SER A 73 11.12 53.07 85.64
C SER A 73 10.24 52.05 84.90
N SER A 74 10.72 51.58 83.75
CA SER A 74 9.94 50.79 82.80
C SER A 74 10.80 49.78 82.07
N PHE A 75 10.24 48.64 81.66
CA PHE A 75 10.95 47.62 80.90
C PHE A 75 12.23 47.14 81.59
N ASN A 76 12.20 46.99 82.92
CA ASN A 76 13.32 46.46 83.69
C ASN A 76 13.03 45.04 84.13
N LEU A 77 14.09 44.25 84.33
CA LEU A 77 13.98 42.91 84.89
C LEU A 77 14.67 42.86 86.24
N ILE A 78 13.90 42.62 87.29
CA ILE A 78 14.40 42.51 88.67
C ILE A 78 14.27 41.07 89.17
N GLY A 79 15.40 40.53 89.66
CA GLY A 79 15.50 39.12 90.00
C GLY A 79 14.64 38.71 91.19
N ASP A 80 14.58 39.56 92.21
CA ASP A 80 13.83 39.33 93.44
C ASP A 80 12.67 40.31 93.61
N SER A 81 11.48 39.77 93.91
CA SER A 81 10.27 40.58 94.10
C SER A 81 10.25 41.32 95.42
N THR A 82 10.95 40.82 96.44
CA THR A 82 10.97 41.45 97.78
C THR A 82 11.89 42.66 97.85
N THR A 83 12.90 42.68 96.97
CA THR A 83 13.90 43.75 96.84
C THR A 83 13.83 44.42 95.48
N SER A 84 12.61 44.60 94.96
CA SER A 84 12.35 45.18 93.63
C SER A 84 12.50 46.70 93.54
N GLY A 85 12.85 47.36 94.65
CA GLY A 85 12.84 48.81 94.76
C GLY A 85 11.46 49.44 94.56
N GLY A 86 10.39 48.71 94.90
CA GLY A 86 9.01 49.19 94.75
C GLY A 86 8.45 49.06 93.32
N LEU A 87 9.21 48.48 92.39
CA LEU A 87 8.68 48.09 91.08
C LEU A 87 7.77 46.88 91.22
N SER A 88 6.76 46.81 90.36
CA SER A 88 5.77 45.73 90.32
C SER A 88 5.80 45.04 88.97
N ASP A 89 5.60 43.73 88.98
CA ASP A 89 5.53 42.91 87.78
C ASP A 89 4.37 43.35 86.86
N GLY A 90 4.61 43.41 85.55
CA GLY A 90 3.67 43.84 84.51
C GLY A 90 3.42 45.35 84.42
N LEU A 91 3.75 46.14 85.45
CA LEU A 91 3.56 47.60 85.42
C LEU A 91 4.67 48.26 84.61
N ASN A 92 4.31 49.10 83.63
CA ASN A 92 5.24 49.78 82.71
C ASN A 92 6.22 48.81 82.00
N GLY A 93 5.79 47.57 81.75
CA GLY A 93 6.63 46.54 81.12
C GLY A 93 7.74 45.99 82.02
N ASN A 94 7.75 46.31 83.32
CA ASN A 94 8.72 45.72 84.24
C ASN A 94 8.39 44.23 84.49
N ILE A 95 9.42 43.42 84.59
CA ILE A 95 9.39 42.00 84.92
C ILE A 95 10.04 41.84 86.30
N VAL A 96 9.30 41.38 87.29
CA VAL A 96 9.77 41.40 88.70
C VAL A 96 9.58 40.04 89.36
N GLY A 97 10.62 39.58 90.06
CA GLY A 97 10.59 38.33 90.83
C GLY A 97 10.91 37.09 89.98
N VAL A 98 11.68 37.26 88.91
CA VAL A 98 12.14 36.16 88.06
C VAL A 98 13.53 35.72 88.49
N ASP A 99 13.71 34.43 88.80
CA ASP A 99 15.03 33.89 89.16
C ASP A 99 16.08 34.23 88.09
N TRP A 100 17.14 34.91 88.50
CA TRP A 100 18.23 35.34 87.62
C TRP A 100 18.83 34.18 86.81
N LYS A 101 18.71 32.93 87.29
CA LYS A 101 19.17 31.73 86.58
C LYS A 101 18.41 31.43 85.29
N THR A 102 17.19 31.93 85.14
CA THR A 102 16.41 31.81 83.89
C THR A 102 16.57 33.02 82.98
N VAL A 103 17.33 34.03 83.42
CA VAL A 103 17.47 35.32 82.75
C VAL A 103 18.86 35.50 82.14
N LEU A 104 19.91 35.14 82.89
CA LEU A 104 21.30 35.37 82.50
C LEU A 104 22.04 34.04 82.31
N VAL A 105 22.92 33.96 81.32
CA VAL A 105 23.80 32.79 81.13
C VAL A 105 24.65 32.58 82.39
N ASN A 106 24.63 31.36 82.94
CA ASN A 106 25.18 31.06 84.26
C ASN A 106 25.77 29.64 84.40
N ASN A 107 26.41 29.35 85.54
CA ASN A 107 26.88 28.01 85.93
C ASN A 107 26.05 27.39 87.08
N GLY A 108 24.85 27.91 87.35
CA GLY A 108 24.00 27.54 88.48
C GLY A 108 24.37 28.20 89.82
N VAL A 109 25.52 28.88 89.91
CA VAL A 109 26.02 29.57 91.12
C VAL A 109 26.09 31.07 90.93
N VAL A 110 26.55 31.54 89.76
CA VAL A 110 26.69 32.97 89.44
C VAL A 110 26.43 33.21 87.93
N PRO A 111 25.91 34.39 87.53
CA PRO A 111 25.96 34.84 86.15
C PRO A 111 27.41 34.86 85.61
N LEU A 112 27.60 34.60 84.32
CA LEU A 112 28.92 34.42 83.76
C LEU A 112 29.32 35.60 82.86
N LEU A 113 30.28 36.39 83.33
CA LEU A 113 31.00 37.37 82.52
C LEU A 113 32.02 36.65 81.64
N ARG A 114 31.78 36.62 80.33
CA ARG A 114 32.62 35.88 79.38
C ARG A 114 32.76 36.66 78.07
N ASP A 115 33.62 36.15 77.20
CA ASP A 115 33.68 36.63 75.82
C ASP A 115 32.47 36.08 75.05
N ASN A 116 31.50 36.95 74.74
CA ASN A 116 30.33 36.63 73.90
C ASN A 116 30.44 37.35 72.55
N GLY A 117 31.67 37.61 72.09
CA GLY A 117 31.97 38.44 70.93
C GLY A 117 32.08 39.93 71.27
N GLY A 118 32.69 40.67 70.34
CA GLY A 118 32.86 42.12 70.41
C GLY A 118 34.05 42.59 71.25
N LEU A 119 34.04 43.87 71.60
CA LEU A 119 35.19 44.54 72.24
C LEU A 119 35.26 44.35 73.76
N THR A 120 34.18 43.90 74.39
CA THR A 120 34.09 43.75 75.85
C THR A 120 33.55 42.37 76.23
N ARG A 121 33.97 41.87 77.41
CA ARG A 121 33.29 40.71 78.00
C ARG A 121 31.93 41.13 78.53
N THR A 122 30.93 40.29 78.34
CA THR A 122 29.54 40.59 78.64
C THR A 122 28.87 39.46 79.41
N ILE A 123 27.72 39.75 80.00
CA ILE A 123 26.81 38.73 80.52
C ILE A 123 25.68 38.63 79.51
N ALA A 124 25.63 37.52 78.77
CA ALA A 124 24.55 37.26 77.82
C ALA A 124 23.25 36.95 78.57
N VAL A 125 22.12 37.36 77.99
CA VAL A 125 20.81 36.85 78.41
C VAL A 125 20.70 35.36 78.02
N LEU A 126 19.93 34.60 78.80
CA LEU A 126 19.74 33.17 78.55
C LEU A 126 18.75 32.99 77.39
N ALA A 127 19.10 32.14 76.41
CA ALA A 127 18.22 31.82 75.29
C ALA A 127 16.84 31.35 75.76
N GLY A 128 15.77 31.90 75.17
CA GLY A 128 14.38 31.66 75.57
C GLY A 128 14.00 32.24 76.95
N GLY A 129 14.87 33.06 77.54
CA GLY A 129 14.63 33.73 78.82
C GLY A 129 13.72 34.96 78.69
N PRO A 130 13.19 35.47 79.81
CA PRO A 130 12.17 36.54 79.79
C PRO A 130 12.72 37.96 79.54
N ALA A 131 14.04 38.12 79.40
CA ALA A 131 14.64 39.42 79.04
C ALA A 131 14.62 39.70 77.53
N ILE A 132 14.45 38.62 76.75
CA ILE A 132 14.48 38.62 75.29
C ILE A 132 13.23 39.32 74.73
N ASP A 133 13.41 40.22 73.76
CA ASP A 133 12.35 40.99 73.08
C ASP A 133 11.38 41.72 74.05
N ALA A 134 11.82 41.95 75.30
CA ALA A 134 10.97 42.47 76.38
C ALA A 134 11.23 43.95 76.69
N GLY A 135 12.21 44.56 76.00
CA GLY A 135 12.59 45.96 76.17
C GLY A 135 11.73 46.92 75.36
N SER A 136 12.14 48.19 75.36
CA SER A 136 11.50 49.24 74.57
C SER A 136 12.51 49.93 73.65
N ASP A 137 12.35 49.74 72.34
CA ASP A 137 13.20 50.34 71.30
C ASP A 137 13.27 51.86 71.40
N ALA A 138 12.12 52.49 71.65
CA ALA A 138 12.00 53.94 71.80
C ALA A 138 12.83 54.51 72.96
N LYS A 139 13.26 53.64 73.89
CA LYS A 139 14.11 54.01 75.03
C LYS A 139 15.52 53.40 74.93
N ALA A 140 15.81 52.64 73.89
CA ALA A 140 17.15 52.17 73.58
C ALA A 140 17.96 53.28 72.89
N VAL A 141 18.22 54.37 73.62
CA VAL A 141 18.87 55.59 73.11
C VAL A 141 20.15 55.95 73.88
N ASP A 142 21.05 56.69 73.22
CA ASP A 142 22.24 57.30 73.83
C ASP A 142 21.88 58.51 74.73
N SER A 143 22.89 59.15 75.33
CA SER A 143 22.69 60.32 76.20
C SER A 143 22.13 61.57 75.48
N ASN A 144 22.16 61.59 74.14
CA ASN A 144 21.59 62.65 73.31
C ASN A 144 20.19 62.28 72.79
N GLY A 145 19.68 61.09 73.09
CA GLY A 145 18.39 60.59 72.62
C GLY A 145 18.41 59.93 71.25
N ASN A 146 19.59 59.66 70.66
CA ASN A 146 19.67 58.93 69.40
C ASN A 146 19.52 57.42 69.64
N PRO A 147 18.79 56.67 68.79
CA PRO A 147 18.72 55.22 68.89
C PRO A 147 20.11 54.58 68.88
N LEU A 148 20.33 53.63 69.79
CA LEU A 148 21.53 52.82 69.82
C LEU A 148 21.53 51.89 68.61
N THR A 149 22.64 51.86 67.87
CA THR A 149 22.80 50.96 66.72
C THR A 149 23.42 49.62 67.11
N THR A 150 24.11 49.57 68.26
CA THR A 150 24.78 48.36 68.76
C THR A 150 24.55 48.17 70.25
N ASP A 151 24.61 46.92 70.71
CA ASP A 151 24.66 46.62 72.15
C ASP A 151 26.06 46.88 72.73
N GLN A 152 26.29 46.50 74.00
CA GLN A 152 27.56 46.75 74.69
C GLN A 152 28.80 46.10 74.05
N ARG A 153 28.63 45.11 73.14
CA ARG A 153 29.72 44.45 72.42
C ARG A 153 30.30 45.36 71.33
N GLY A 154 29.51 46.31 70.83
CA GLY A 154 29.93 47.31 69.84
C GLY A 154 29.65 46.89 68.39
N ALA A 155 30.42 47.45 67.44
CA ALA A 155 30.21 47.26 66.01
C ALA A 155 30.10 45.77 65.62
N GLY A 156 29.07 45.43 64.84
CA GLY A 156 28.75 44.06 64.43
C GLY A 156 27.66 43.39 65.28
N PHE A 157 27.30 43.97 66.42
CA PHE A 157 26.25 43.44 67.31
C PHE A 157 25.12 44.45 67.43
N GLY A 158 24.09 44.30 66.60
CA GLY A 158 22.94 45.21 66.54
C GLY A 158 22.19 45.31 67.87
N ARG A 159 21.59 46.47 68.16
CA ARG A 159 20.81 46.67 69.40
C ARG A 159 19.31 46.40 69.26
N VAL A 160 18.79 46.36 68.05
CA VAL A 160 17.37 46.12 67.81
C VAL A 160 17.32 45.09 66.69
N LEU A 161 17.16 43.82 67.06
CA LEU A 161 17.20 42.69 66.14
C LEU A 161 15.87 41.94 66.19
N ALA A 162 15.47 41.36 65.07
CA ALA A 162 14.44 40.32 65.08
C ALA A 162 15.12 38.99 65.33
N GLU A 163 14.63 38.22 66.30
CA GLU A 163 15.19 36.90 66.60
C GLU A 163 14.86 35.89 65.50
N GLU A 164 13.63 35.89 64.99
CA GLU A 164 13.22 34.98 63.94
C GLU A 164 13.11 35.69 62.57
N PRO A 165 13.39 34.99 61.46
CA PRO A 165 13.16 35.52 60.12
C PRO A 165 11.72 36.03 59.96
N GLY A 166 11.55 37.33 59.66
CA GLY A 166 10.24 37.98 59.53
C GLY A 166 9.61 38.47 60.85
N GLY A 167 10.29 38.32 61.99
CA GLY A 167 9.88 38.88 63.28
C GLY A 167 9.95 40.41 63.31
N THR A 168 9.22 41.02 64.25
CA THR A 168 9.37 42.45 64.53
C THR A 168 10.61 42.63 65.40
N PRO A 169 11.60 43.44 64.99
CA PRO A 169 12.76 43.71 65.82
C PRO A 169 12.35 44.38 67.13
N VAL A 170 12.77 43.84 68.28
CA VAL A 170 12.54 44.43 69.60
C VAL A 170 13.83 44.29 70.40
N VAL A 171 14.17 45.32 71.18
CA VAL A 171 15.35 45.30 72.03
C VAL A 171 15.19 44.41 73.26
N ASP A 172 16.27 43.76 73.68
CA ASP A 172 16.32 43.03 74.95
C ASP A 172 16.44 43.96 76.16
N ILE A 173 15.86 43.55 77.29
CA ILE A 173 16.16 44.15 78.58
C ILE A 173 17.60 43.80 78.97
N GLY A 174 18.42 44.80 79.27
CA GLY A 174 19.81 44.64 79.70
C GLY A 174 20.82 45.29 78.76
N ALA A 175 22.10 44.97 78.96
CA ALA A 175 23.19 45.52 78.15
C ALA A 175 23.56 44.67 76.92
N PHE A 176 22.97 43.48 76.81
CA PHE A 176 23.25 42.50 75.76
C PHE A 176 21.97 42.28 74.94
N GLU A 177 22.14 42.18 73.63
CA GLU A 177 21.09 41.78 72.69
C GLU A 177 21.29 40.31 72.27
N PHE A 178 20.29 39.47 72.47
CA PHE A 178 20.31 38.10 72.02
C PHE A 178 20.27 38.06 70.49
N GLU A 179 21.14 37.22 69.93
CA GLU A 179 21.10 36.89 68.52
C GLU A 179 21.08 35.37 68.43
N PRO A 180 20.04 34.77 67.83
CA PRO A 180 20.00 33.34 67.66
C PRO A 180 21.13 32.89 66.74
N ALA A 181 21.65 31.72 67.04
CA ALA A 181 22.60 31.07 66.15
C ALA A 181 21.91 30.79 64.82
N ARG A 182 22.59 31.06 63.70
CA ARG A 182 22.06 30.85 62.35
C ARG A 182 23.13 30.32 61.42
N PHE A 183 22.70 29.68 60.34
CA PHE A 183 23.57 29.39 59.21
C PHE A 183 23.46 30.47 58.14
N ILE A 184 24.60 30.80 57.55
CA ILE A 184 24.71 31.57 56.32
C ILE A 184 25.20 30.58 55.27
N VAL A 185 24.39 30.35 54.25
CA VAL A 185 24.73 29.50 53.09
C VAL A 185 25.15 30.44 51.97
N ALA A 186 26.24 30.08 51.29
CA ALA A 186 26.71 30.76 50.10
C ALA A 186 27.14 29.72 49.06
N ILE A 187 26.53 29.74 47.89
CA ILE A 187 26.89 28.95 46.73
C ILE A 187 27.86 29.79 45.88
N ALA A 188 28.98 29.19 45.47
CA ALA A 188 30.05 29.94 44.81
C ALA A 188 29.69 30.41 43.40
N GLU A 189 28.79 29.72 42.73
CA GLU A 189 28.37 29.97 41.35
C GLU A 189 26.85 30.15 41.34
N ASP A 190 26.38 31.21 40.67
CA ASP A 190 24.94 31.48 40.54
C ASP A 190 24.25 30.49 39.58
N THR A 191 25.02 29.84 38.69
CA THR A 191 24.52 28.86 37.71
C THR A 191 25.46 27.67 37.58
N ILE A 192 24.91 26.46 37.48
CA ILE A 192 25.63 25.23 37.13
C ILE A 192 24.94 24.51 35.98
N SER A 193 25.67 23.65 35.27
CA SER A 193 25.10 22.73 34.27
C SER A 193 24.47 21.52 34.93
N GLU A 194 23.33 21.04 34.44
CA GLU A 194 22.74 19.77 34.88
C GLU A 194 23.61 18.56 34.51
N ASP A 195 24.37 18.64 33.41
CA ASP A 195 25.35 17.63 33.00
C ASP A 195 26.61 17.65 33.89
N SER A 196 26.45 17.24 35.14
CA SER A 196 27.51 17.12 36.14
C SER A 196 28.26 18.43 36.44
N GLY A 197 27.62 19.59 36.22
CA GLY A 197 28.14 20.87 36.67
C GLY A 197 28.30 20.87 38.19
N THR A 198 29.33 21.54 38.71
CA THR A 198 29.58 21.55 40.16
C THR A 198 29.78 22.96 40.69
N SER A 199 29.36 23.16 41.93
CA SER A 199 29.65 24.37 42.70
C SER A 199 30.01 24.01 44.14
N THR A 200 30.58 24.97 44.87
CA THR A 200 30.90 24.82 46.29
C THR A 200 29.85 25.53 47.13
N VAL A 201 29.15 24.77 47.98
CA VAL A 201 28.30 25.31 49.04
C VAL A 201 29.17 25.57 50.25
N THR A 202 29.29 26.83 50.67
CA THR A 202 29.95 27.22 51.92
C THR A 202 28.89 27.52 52.97
N VAL A 203 28.96 26.84 54.11
CA VAL A 203 28.05 27.10 55.23
C VAL A 203 28.83 27.64 56.40
N THR A 204 28.44 28.82 56.86
CA THR A 204 29.06 29.54 57.97
C THR A 204 28.09 29.62 59.15
N ARG A 205 28.55 29.34 60.37
CA ARG A 205 27.76 29.50 61.60
C ARG A 205 28.01 30.86 62.24
N SER A 206 26.98 31.49 62.80
CA SER A 206 27.10 32.75 63.57
C SER A 206 27.40 32.55 65.07
N SER A 207 27.38 31.31 65.55
CA SER A 207 27.59 30.95 66.97
C SER A 207 29.06 30.95 67.39
N ASP A 208 29.32 30.63 68.67
CA ASP A 208 30.67 30.26 69.12
C ASP A 208 31.21 29.02 68.37
N THR A 209 32.54 28.88 68.38
CA THR A 209 33.25 27.80 67.67
C THR A 209 33.72 26.66 68.58
N ALA A 210 33.34 26.62 69.86
CA ALA A 210 33.91 25.68 70.82
C ALA A 210 33.49 24.23 70.55
N GLY A 211 32.27 24.01 70.07
CA GLY A 211 31.74 22.70 69.68
C GLY A 211 31.83 22.44 68.18
N GLN A 212 31.82 21.15 67.79
CA GLN A 212 31.49 20.78 66.42
C GLN A 212 29.97 20.84 66.21
N ILE A 213 29.53 20.99 64.97
CA ILE A 213 28.12 20.93 64.60
C ILE A 213 27.98 20.02 63.38
N VAL A 214 27.01 19.12 63.46
CA VAL A 214 26.53 18.35 62.30
C VAL A 214 25.24 19.01 61.86
N MET A 215 25.17 19.35 60.58
CA MET A 215 24.02 19.99 59.95
C MET A 215 23.54 19.15 58.78
N THR A 216 22.26 19.22 58.49
CA THR A 216 21.65 18.62 57.31
C THR A 216 21.61 19.63 56.18
N LEU A 217 22.02 19.20 54.99
CA LEU A 217 21.76 19.92 53.75
C LEU A 217 20.64 19.21 52.97
N SER A 218 19.80 20.00 52.32
CA SER A 218 18.75 19.49 51.42
C SER A 218 18.68 20.35 50.18
N SER A 219 18.36 19.71 49.06
CA SER A 219 18.00 20.35 47.79
C SER A 219 16.47 20.36 47.65
N SER A 220 15.91 21.46 47.15
CA SER A 220 14.48 21.51 46.81
C SER A 220 14.13 20.65 45.60
N ASP A 221 15.10 20.38 44.72
CA ASP A 221 14.96 19.51 43.56
C ASP A 221 16.22 18.65 43.38
N THR A 222 16.10 17.37 43.76
CA THR A 222 17.19 16.40 43.63
C THR A 222 17.27 15.77 42.24
N GLY A 223 16.28 16.00 41.38
CA GLY A 223 16.35 15.66 39.95
C GLY A 223 17.30 16.59 39.20
N GLU A 224 17.41 17.84 39.67
CA GLU A 224 18.26 18.88 39.08
C GLU A 224 19.62 19.04 39.75
N ALA A 225 19.67 19.07 41.09
CA ALA A 225 20.93 19.23 41.80
C ALA A 225 20.94 18.56 43.18
N THR A 226 22.10 18.02 43.53
CA THR A 226 22.29 17.26 44.77
C THR A 226 23.41 17.82 45.63
N VAL A 227 23.26 17.64 46.94
CA VAL A 227 24.25 17.96 47.97
C VAL A 227 24.37 16.77 48.93
N PRO A 228 25.50 16.60 49.63
CA PRO A 228 25.62 15.61 50.70
C PRO A 228 24.57 15.86 51.79
N GLU A 229 23.88 14.82 52.26
CA GLU A 229 22.83 14.92 53.28
C GLU A 229 23.32 15.61 54.56
N THR A 230 24.58 15.39 54.94
CA THR A 230 25.16 15.99 56.15
C THR A 230 26.50 16.64 55.90
N VAL A 231 26.73 17.77 56.56
CA VAL A 231 28.01 18.49 56.59
C VAL A 231 28.40 18.73 58.05
N VAL A 232 29.70 18.68 58.34
CA VAL A 232 30.21 18.91 59.69
C VAL A 232 31.06 20.17 59.71
N ILE A 233 30.73 21.12 60.57
CA ILE A 233 31.63 22.22 60.96
C ILE A 233 32.42 21.73 62.18
N PRO A 234 33.74 21.45 62.07
CA PRO A 234 34.52 20.95 63.18
C PRO A 234 34.64 21.96 64.34
N ALA A 235 34.96 21.46 65.54
CA ALA A 235 35.30 22.31 66.66
C ALA A 235 36.48 23.24 66.30
N GLY A 236 36.37 24.52 66.67
CA GLY A 236 37.31 25.58 66.33
C GLY A 236 37.12 26.23 64.96
N GLN A 237 36.26 25.68 64.09
CA GLN A 237 36.00 26.24 62.74
C GLN A 237 34.68 27.03 62.70
N SER A 238 34.61 28.08 61.88
CA SER A 238 33.38 28.86 61.66
C SER A 238 32.58 28.42 60.43
N SER A 239 33.18 27.63 59.55
CA SER A 239 32.52 27.17 58.31
C SER A 239 32.98 25.79 57.88
N ALA A 240 32.19 25.19 57.00
CA ALA A 240 32.50 23.98 56.25
C ALA A 240 31.98 24.13 54.81
N THR A 241 32.53 23.33 53.91
CA THR A 241 32.11 23.30 52.51
C THR A 241 31.52 21.95 52.13
N ALA A 242 30.65 21.95 51.13
CA ALA A 242 30.12 20.78 50.46
C ALA A 242 30.07 21.00 48.96
N THR A 243 30.07 19.92 48.20
CA THR A 243 29.90 19.96 46.74
C THR A 243 28.41 19.94 46.42
N LEU A 244 27.98 20.89 45.58
CA LEU A 244 26.73 20.84 44.84
C LEU A 244 27.02 20.26 43.47
N THR A 245 26.21 19.32 43.00
CA THR A 245 26.37 18.68 41.69
C THR A 245 25.05 18.70 40.93
N GLY A 246 25.05 19.20 39.70
CA GLY A 246 23.94 19.09 38.76
C GLY A 246 23.73 17.64 38.34
N VAL A 247 22.48 17.26 38.09
CA VAL A 247 22.07 15.90 37.75
C VAL A 247 21.45 15.90 36.36
N PRO A 248 21.97 15.10 35.41
CA PRO A 248 21.37 15.00 34.08
C PRO A 248 20.08 14.18 34.13
N ASP A 249 19.05 14.61 33.42
CA ASP A 249 17.73 13.96 33.40
C ASP A 249 17.22 13.61 31.98
N ASP A 250 18.02 13.87 30.94
CA ASP A 250 17.72 13.65 29.51
C ASP A 250 16.52 14.48 29.01
N LEU A 251 16.08 15.51 29.75
CA LEU A 251 14.93 16.34 29.46
C LEU A 251 15.36 17.72 28.94
N ALA A 252 15.00 18.03 27.70
CA ALA A 252 15.19 19.36 27.14
C ALA A 252 14.16 20.34 27.71
N ASP A 253 14.51 20.98 28.82
CA ASP A 253 13.63 21.87 29.58
C ASP A 253 14.18 23.30 29.75
N SER A 254 13.55 24.09 30.62
CA SER A 254 14.00 25.42 30.98
C SER A 254 14.93 25.41 32.18
N THR A 255 15.86 26.38 32.27
CA THR A 255 16.73 26.53 33.44
C THR A 255 15.92 26.57 34.74
N GLN A 256 16.22 25.66 35.66
CA GLN A 256 15.48 25.50 36.92
C GLN A 256 16.24 26.11 38.11
N THR A 257 15.54 26.82 38.99
CA THR A 257 16.15 27.38 40.21
C THR A 257 16.00 26.39 41.37
N VAL A 258 17.13 25.92 41.90
CA VAL A 258 17.20 25.00 43.05
C VAL A 258 17.56 25.75 44.33
N THR A 259 16.84 25.50 45.42
CA THR A 259 17.15 26.03 46.75
C THR A 259 17.91 25.01 47.59
N ILE A 260 19.08 25.38 48.09
CA ILE A 260 19.86 24.59 49.04
C ILE A 260 19.61 25.10 50.46
N THR A 261 19.20 24.19 51.35
CA THR A 261 18.78 24.52 52.71
C THR A 261 19.66 23.82 53.74
N ALA A 262 20.21 24.59 54.69
CA ALA A 262 21.02 24.15 55.81
C ALA A 262 20.28 24.23 57.14
N THR A 263 20.16 23.11 57.85
CA THR A 263 19.42 23.03 59.13
C THR A 263 20.19 22.27 60.21
N ALA A 264 20.03 22.70 61.47
CA ALA A 264 20.48 21.99 62.67
C ALA A 264 19.68 22.46 63.89
N LEU A 265 19.59 21.62 64.93
CA LEU A 265 18.88 21.97 66.16
C LEU A 265 19.54 23.20 66.84
N GLY A 266 18.73 24.19 67.17
CA GLY A 266 19.20 25.43 67.81
C GLY A 266 19.82 26.45 66.85
N TYR A 267 19.71 26.22 65.53
CA TYR A 267 20.12 27.17 64.49
C TYR A 267 18.92 27.58 63.65
N ALA A 268 18.78 28.87 63.38
CA ALA A 268 17.93 29.34 62.31
C ALA A 268 18.48 28.82 60.97
N THR A 269 17.54 28.48 60.07
CA THR A 269 17.83 27.87 58.77
C THR A 269 18.60 28.84 57.88
N GLY A 270 19.63 28.35 57.20
CA GLY A 270 20.30 29.08 56.12
C GLY A 270 19.83 28.55 54.77
N ILE A 271 19.59 29.43 53.81
CA ILE A 271 19.22 29.06 52.44
C ILE A 271 20.06 29.85 51.44
N ASP A 272 20.28 29.25 50.27
CA ASP A 272 20.76 29.94 49.08
C ASP A 272 20.21 29.24 47.82
N THR A 273 20.23 29.91 46.68
CA THR A 273 19.68 29.40 45.42
C THR A 273 20.73 29.32 44.32
N VAL A 274 20.55 28.39 43.40
CA VAL A 274 21.40 28.19 42.23
C VAL A 274 20.52 27.85 41.03
N ASP A 275 20.83 28.43 39.88
CA ASP A 275 20.18 28.08 38.62
C ASP A 275 20.88 26.87 38.00
N VAL A 276 20.12 25.88 37.55
CA VAL A 276 20.60 24.68 36.88
C VAL A 276 20.23 24.79 35.42
N SER A 277 21.23 24.91 34.54
CA SER A 277 21.04 25.15 33.12
C SER A 277 20.92 23.85 32.34
N ASN A 278 19.82 23.74 31.59
CA ASN A 278 19.59 22.70 30.60
C ASN A 278 20.67 22.69 29.50
N VAL A 279 21.18 21.50 29.18
CA VAL A 279 22.08 21.22 28.06
C VAL A 279 21.51 20.17 27.09
N ASP A 280 20.38 19.56 27.42
CA ASP A 280 19.71 18.58 26.60
C ASP A 280 19.03 19.21 25.38
N ALA A 281 19.30 18.61 24.22
CA ALA A 281 18.69 19.02 22.96
C ALA A 281 17.34 18.32 22.80
N ALA A 282 16.33 19.08 22.36
CA ALA A 282 15.01 18.52 22.09
C ALA A 282 15.03 17.60 20.85
N PHE A 283 14.45 16.41 20.96
CA PHE A 283 14.31 15.43 19.90
C PHE A 283 13.00 14.65 20.00
N LEU A 284 12.63 14.02 18.88
CA LEU A 284 11.52 13.07 18.80
C LEU A 284 12.05 11.64 18.66
N SER A 285 11.34 10.68 19.23
CA SER A 285 11.55 9.26 18.92
C SER A 285 10.25 8.61 18.47
N VAL A 286 10.38 7.57 17.63
CA VAL A 286 9.26 6.90 16.97
C VAL A 286 9.31 5.43 17.34
N ALA A 287 8.22 4.91 17.90
CA ALA A 287 8.04 3.49 18.14
C ALA A 287 6.84 2.98 17.34
N ILE A 288 7.07 1.96 16.51
CA ILE A 288 6.02 1.30 15.74
C ILE A 288 5.62 0.02 16.47
N GLY A 289 4.32 -0.19 16.66
CA GLY A 289 3.78 -1.27 17.49
C GLY A 289 4.11 -2.66 16.94
N ASP A 290 3.99 -2.83 15.62
CA ASP A 290 4.30 -4.07 14.92
C ASP A 290 5.52 -3.89 14.02
N SER A 291 6.34 -4.94 13.91
CA SER A 291 7.47 -4.96 12.96
C SER A 291 7.01 -5.07 11.51
N SER A 292 5.79 -5.56 11.27
CA SER A 292 5.24 -5.72 9.94
C SER A 292 3.71 -5.66 9.92
N ILE A 293 3.14 -5.13 8.83
CA ILE A 293 1.71 -5.20 8.51
C ILE A 293 1.52 -5.81 7.12
N ARG A 294 0.30 -6.23 6.78
CA ARG A 294 -0.05 -6.59 5.39
C ARG A 294 -0.52 -5.34 4.64
N GLU A 295 -0.24 -5.26 3.36
CA GLU A 295 -0.73 -4.16 2.50
C GLU A 295 -2.27 -4.18 2.33
N ASP A 296 -2.93 -5.34 2.53
CA ASP A 296 -4.38 -5.49 2.42
C ASP A 296 -5.16 -4.97 3.64
N SER A 297 -5.00 -3.68 3.94
CA SER A 297 -5.60 -2.98 5.09
C SER A 297 -5.07 -3.45 6.45
N GLY A 298 -3.86 -4.01 6.51
CA GLY A 298 -3.18 -4.24 7.78
C GLY A 298 -2.96 -2.92 8.51
N THR A 299 -3.16 -2.90 9.83
CA THR A 299 -3.01 -1.68 10.64
C THR A 299 -2.05 -1.90 11.78
N THR A 300 -1.25 -0.89 12.10
CA THR A 300 -0.47 -0.84 13.34
C THR A 300 -0.51 0.57 13.93
N THR A 301 -0.03 0.74 15.15
CA THR A 301 0.11 2.04 15.81
C THR A 301 1.53 2.55 15.69
N VAL A 302 1.69 3.86 15.54
CA VAL A 302 2.96 4.57 15.73
C VAL A 302 2.83 5.52 16.92
N THR A 303 3.72 5.37 17.88
CA THR A 303 3.82 6.22 19.07
C THR A 303 5.00 7.15 18.90
N ILE A 304 4.74 8.45 19.01
CA ILE A 304 5.77 9.49 18.96
C ILE A 304 6.02 9.97 20.37
N PHE A 305 7.28 10.04 20.78
CA PHE A 305 7.71 10.59 22.06
C PHE A 305 8.51 11.87 21.85
N ARG A 306 8.40 12.81 22.80
CA ARG A 306 9.30 13.96 22.97
C ARG A 306 10.14 13.78 24.24
N ASN A 307 11.36 14.31 24.24
CA ASN A 307 12.16 14.50 25.46
C ASN A 307 12.16 15.96 25.95
N SER A 308 11.25 16.80 25.46
CA SER A 308 11.17 18.20 25.87
C SER A 308 10.10 18.44 26.92
N GLU A 309 10.23 19.56 27.62
CA GLU A 309 9.25 20.02 28.61
C GLU A 309 7.81 20.00 28.06
N ALA A 310 6.89 19.44 28.84
CA ALA A 310 5.54 19.15 28.39
C ALA A 310 4.51 20.23 28.74
N THR A 311 4.93 21.47 28.98
CA THR A 311 4.04 22.57 29.39
C THR A 311 3.03 22.95 28.31
N ASP A 312 3.46 22.96 27.04
CA ASP A 312 2.62 23.21 25.87
C ASP A 312 2.38 21.94 25.03
N GLU A 313 1.34 22.01 24.18
CA GLU A 313 1.11 20.99 23.15
C GLU A 313 2.15 21.08 22.03
N LEU A 314 2.52 19.93 21.45
CA LEU A 314 3.46 19.84 20.34
C LEU A 314 2.78 19.19 19.13
N THR A 315 2.65 19.94 18.03
CA THR A 315 2.17 19.38 16.76
C THR A 315 3.35 18.78 16.00
N VAL A 316 3.28 17.48 15.75
CA VAL A 316 4.28 16.71 15.01
C VAL A 316 3.77 16.43 13.61
N THR A 317 4.62 16.66 12.60
CA THR A 317 4.37 16.25 11.21
C THR A 317 4.91 14.84 11.00
N LEU A 318 4.11 13.98 10.37
CA LEU A 318 4.46 12.60 10.08
C LEU A 318 4.61 12.39 8.57
N PHE A 319 5.60 11.60 8.18
CA PHE A 319 5.90 11.29 6.79
C PHE A 319 6.18 9.80 6.61
N SER A 320 5.58 9.17 5.59
CA SER A 320 5.99 7.86 5.09
C SER A 320 6.94 8.03 3.90
N SER A 321 8.01 7.25 3.86
CA SER A 321 8.89 7.18 2.67
C SER A 321 8.18 6.62 1.44
N ASP A 322 7.11 5.86 1.63
CA ASP A 322 6.27 5.32 0.56
C ASP A 322 4.80 5.33 0.97
N TYR A 323 4.02 6.23 0.34
CA TYR A 323 2.57 6.32 0.57
C TYR A 323 1.76 5.35 -0.29
N GLY A 324 2.38 4.74 -1.31
CA GLY A 324 1.78 3.65 -2.08
C GLY A 324 1.64 2.38 -1.26
N GLU A 325 2.55 2.18 -0.30
CA GLU A 325 2.62 0.98 0.54
C GLU A 325 1.90 1.14 1.89
N ALA A 326 2.05 2.28 2.57
CA ALA A 326 1.28 2.57 3.78
C ALA A 326 1.03 4.06 4.00
N THR A 327 -0.12 4.35 4.61
CA THR A 327 -0.57 5.71 4.93
C THR A 327 -0.70 5.92 6.43
N LEU A 328 -0.60 7.18 6.82
CA LEU A 328 -0.73 7.67 8.19
C LEU A 328 -1.25 9.12 8.17
N PRO A 329 -1.83 9.62 9.28
CA PRO A 329 -2.19 11.03 9.38
C PRO A 329 -0.99 11.94 9.14
N ALA A 330 -1.17 13.04 8.42
CA ALA A 330 -0.09 13.99 8.15
C ALA A 330 0.46 14.66 9.42
N THR A 331 -0.34 14.75 10.47
CA THR A 331 0.07 15.31 11.77
C THR A 331 -0.51 14.53 12.93
N VAL A 332 0.16 14.59 14.07
CA VAL A 332 -0.32 14.14 15.37
C VAL A 332 0.06 15.17 16.43
N THR A 333 -0.82 15.43 17.38
CA THR A 333 -0.57 16.39 18.48
C THR A 333 -0.24 15.62 19.75
N ILE A 334 0.91 15.92 20.36
CA ILE A 334 1.23 15.55 21.73
C ILE A 334 0.62 16.62 22.65
N PRO A 335 -0.43 16.31 23.44
CA PRO A 335 -1.09 17.31 24.27
C PRO A 335 -0.17 17.89 25.36
N ALA A 336 -0.51 19.09 25.85
CA ALA A 336 0.08 19.64 27.06
C ALA A 336 -0.04 18.63 28.23
N GLY A 337 1.03 18.47 29.00
CA GLY A 337 1.20 17.51 30.09
C GLY A 337 1.47 16.06 29.64
N GLN A 338 1.55 15.78 28.34
CA GLN A 338 1.86 14.45 27.80
C GLN A 338 3.23 14.45 27.11
N ASN A 339 3.94 13.32 27.20
CA ASN A 339 5.24 13.13 26.54
C ASN A 339 5.14 12.28 25.26
N SER A 340 3.93 11.82 24.92
CA SER A 340 3.71 11.04 23.71
C SER A 340 2.32 11.18 23.12
N ALA A 341 2.19 10.83 21.85
CA ALA A 341 0.91 10.66 21.16
C ALA A 341 0.97 9.47 20.20
N VAL A 342 -0.20 8.92 19.88
CA VAL A 342 -0.35 7.75 19.02
C VAL A 342 -1.09 8.13 17.75
N ALA A 343 -0.62 7.62 16.62
CA ALA A 343 -1.31 7.63 15.34
C ALA A 343 -1.42 6.20 14.77
N THR A 344 -2.27 6.01 13.78
CA THR A 344 -2.46 4.72 13.10
C THR A 344 -1.75 4.73 11.75
N ILE A 345 -1.04 3.66 11.44
CA ILE A 345 -0.52 3.35 10.10
C ILE A 345 -1.43 2.29 9.49
N THR A 346 -1.79 2.46 8.22
CA THR A 346 -2.63 1.53 7.46
C THR A 346 -1.93 1.15 6.16
N GLY A 347 -1.78 -0.15 5.90
CA GLY A 347 -1.28 -0.68 4.64
C GLY A 347 -2.22 -0.31 3.50
N VAL A 348 -1.65 0.03 2.36
CA VAL A 348 -2.38 0.39 1.14
C VAL A 348 -2.20 -0.75 0.16
N LYS A 349 -3.32 -1.35 -0.22
CA LYS A 349 -3.32 -2.44 -1.20
C LYS A 349 -3.11 -1.88 -2.59
N ASP A 350 -2.24 -2.53 -3.38
CA ASP A 350 -2.23 -2.36 -4.82
C ASP A 350 -2.64 -3.63 -5.60
N SER A 351 -2.03 -3.88 -6.76
CA SER A 351 -2.29 -5.08 -7.56
C SER A 351 -1.00 -5.69 -8.11
N LEU A 352 0.16 -5.21 -7.66
CA LEU A 352 1.49 -5.55 -8.11
C LEU A 352 2.12 -6.51 -7.10
N VAL A 353 2.73 -7.57 -7.63
CA VAL A 353 3.60 -8.43 -6.81
C VAL A 353 4.98 -7.82 -6.78
N ASP A 354 5.27 -7.08 -5.71
CA ASP A 354 6.52 -6.33 -5.54
C ASP A 354 7.33 -6.70 -4.29
N SER A 355 6.94 -7.79 -3.61
CA SER A 355 7.58 -8.33 -2.40
C SER A 355 7.47 -7.43 -1.16
N THR A 356 7.82 -7.95 0.02
CA THR A 356 7.76 -7.15 1.26
C THR A 356 8.66 -5.91 1.19
N GLN A 357 8.06 -4.73 1.25
CA GLN A 357 8.76 -3.45 1.26
C GLN A 357 9.04 -2.96 2.68
N VAL A 358 10.14 -2.24 2.88
CA VAL A 358 10.46 -1.62 4.17
C VAL A 358 10.34 -0.11 4.02
N ILE A 359 9.34 0.46 4.69
CA ILE A 359 9.12 1.90 4.71
C ILE A 359 9.73 2.52 5.96
N THR A 360 10.10 3.80 5.86
CA THR A 360 10.55 4.62 6.99
C THR A 360 9.48 5.66 7.31
N ILE A 361 9.02 5.66 8.55
CA ILE A 361 8.17 6.70 9.11
C ILE A 361 9.06 7.74 9.80
N THR A 362 8.95 8.99 9.39
CA THR A 362 9.69 10.12 9.96
C THR A 362 8.74 11.05 10.70
N ALA A 363 9.10 11.45 11.91
CA ALA A 363 8.40 12.44 12.71
C ALA A 363 9.26 13.69 12.88
N THR A 364 8.67 14.86 12.60
CA THR A 364 9.36 16.15 12.68
C THR A 364 8.53 17.18 13.42
N ALA A 365 9.19 18.06 14.17
CA ALA A 365 8.59 19.23 14.79
C ALA A 365 9.61 20.38 14.85
N GLU A 366 9.13 21.62 14.95
CA GLU A 366 10.01 22.78 15.08
C GLU A 366 10.88 22.67 16.34
N ALA A 367 12.15 23.07 16.24
CA ALA A 367 13.14 23.01 17.30
C ALA A 367 13.42 21.60 17.88
N HIS A 368 12.93 20.52 17.26
CA HIS A 368 13.21 19.14 17.67
C HIS A 368 13.97 18.40 16.57
N ALA A 369 15.01 17.66 16.94
CA ALA A 369 15.60 16.68 16.03
C ALA A 369 14.57 15.59 15.67
N SER A 370 14.56 15.18 14.39
CA SER A 370 13.56 14.24 13.87
C SER A 370 13.76 12.82 14.39
N GLY A 371 12.66 12.12 14.66
CA GLY A 371 12.65 10.69 14.98
C GLY A 371 12.27 9.84 13.77
N GLN A 372 12.77 8.60 13.70
CA GLN A 372 12.44 7.65 12.64
C GLN A 372 12.12 6.26 13.18
N GLY A 373 11.22 5.55 12.50
CA GLY A 373 10.92 4.15 12.72
C GLY A 373 10.71 3.41 11.40
N SER A 374 11.10 2.15 11.31
CA SER A 374 10.94 1.32 10.12
C SER A 374 9.79 0.33 10.27
N LEU A 375 9.00 0.15 9.20
CA LEU A 375 7.92 -0.82 9.15
C LEU A 375 8.04 -1.66 7.88
N SER A 376 7.97 -2.98 8.00
CA SER A 376 7.82 -3.86 6.85
C SER A 376 6.35 -3.94 6.45
N VAL A 377 6.04 -3.81 5.18
CA VAL A 377 4.69 -4.02 4.66
C VAL A 377 4.75 -5.20 3.70
N VAL A 378 3.93 -6.19 4.02
CA VAL A 378 3.96 -7.52 3.42
C VAL A 378 2.99 -7.51 2.25
N ASP A 379 3.55 -7.58 1.04
CA ASP A 379 2.87 -7.90 -0.21
C ASP A 379 2.05 -9.20 -0.07
N VAL A 380 0.80 -9.15 -0.51
CA VAL A 380 -0.15 -10.27 -0.46
C VAL A 380 -0.71 -10.61 -1.82
N ASP A 381 -0.30 -9.90 -2.86
CA ASP A 381 -0.77 -10.15 -4.21
C ASP A 381 -0.14 -11.42 -4.78
N ILE A 382 -0.89 -12.03 -5.69
CA ILE A 382 -0.49 -13.27 -6.36
C ILE A 382 -0.09 -12.95 -7.82
N PRO A 383 0.93 -13.64 -8.37
CA PRO A 383 1.30 -13.45 -9.77
C PRO A 383 0.14 -13.80 -10.69
N ALA A 384 -0.26 -12.83 -11.52
CA ALA A 384 -1.37 -12.95 -12.45
C ALA A 384 -0.97 -12.43 -13.83
N LEU A 385 -1.56 -13.05 -14.84
CA LEU A 385 -1.58 -12.52 -16.20
C LEU A 385 -2.88 -11.75 -16.42
N THR A 386 -2.94 -10.94 -17.47
CA THR A 386 -4.20 -10.44 -18.04
C THR A 386 -4.08 -10.48 -19.55
N LEU A 387 -5.00 -11.18 -20.20
CA LEU A 387 -5.08 -11.29 -21.65
C LEU A 387 -6.29 -10.49 -22.12
N ILE A 388 -6.09 -9.61 -23.09
CA ILE A 388 -7.14 -8.82 -23.72
C ILE A 388 -6.97 -8.93 -25.22
N ILE A 389 -7.99 -9.42 -25.92
CA ILE A 389 -8.08 -9.42 -27.38
C ILE A 389 -8.81 -8.14 -27.80
N ASP A 390 -8.23 -7.35 -28.71
CA ASP A 390 -8.73 -6.01 -29.07
C ASP A 390 -10.04 -6.06 -29.89
N GLN A 391 -10.22 -7.12 -30.68
CA GLN A 391 -11.43 -7.34 -31.47
C GLN A 391 -12.07 -8.67 -31.09
N ASP A 392 -13.33 -8.60 -30.69
CA ASP A 392 -14.15 -9.77 -30.34
C ASP A 392 -14.41 -10.70 -31.54
N SER A 393 -14.23 -10.22 -32.79
CA SER A 393 -14.44 -11.03 -33.99
C SER A 393 -13.45 -10.71 -35.12
N ILE A 394 -12.98 -11.75 -35.81
CA ILE A 394 -12.16 -11.69 -37.03
C ILE A 394 -12.78 -12.56 -38.13
N THR A 395 -12.34 -12.44 -39.38
CA THR A 395 -12.72 -13.37 -40.47
C THR A 395 -11.67 -14.46 -40.64
N GLU A 396 -12.07 -15.67 -41.07
CA GLU A 396 -11.13 -16.76 -41.39
C GLU A 396 -10.19 -16.40 -42.56
N ASP A 397 -10.69 -15.66 -43.56
CA ASP A 397 -9.90 -15.15 -44.69
C ASP A 397 -9.12 -13.89 -44.29
N SER A 398 -7.89 -14.07 -43.84
CA SER A 398 -6.92 -13.00 -43.53
C SER A 398 -7.32 -12.01 -42.42
N GLY A 399 -8.42 -12.28 -41.71
CA GLY A 399 -8.82 -11.52 -40.54
C GLY A 399 -7.79 -11.68 -39.43
N SER A 400 -7.52 -10.61 -38.70
CA SER A 400 -6.54 -10.63 -37.64
C SER A 400 -6.82 -9.56 -36.61
N THR A 401 -6.50 -9.88 -35.37
CA THR A 401 -6.63 -8.99 -34.22
C THR A 401 -5.34 -8.95 -33.40
N ILE A 402 -5.16 -7.86 -32.67
CA ILE A 402 -4.05 -7.72 -31.72
C ILE A 402 -4.57 -8.16 -30.36
N ALA A 403 -3.76 -8.95 -29.66
CA ALA A 403 -3.99 -9.27 -28.26
C ALA A 403 -2.85 -8.71 -27.41
N THR A 404 -3.20 -8.11 -26.28
CA THR A 404 -2.25 -7.63 -25.28
C THR A 404 -2.23 -8.61 -24.12
N ILE A 405 -1.03 -9.05 -23.75
CA ILE A 405 -0.79 -9.81 -22.51
C ILE A 405 -0.02 -8.92 -21.54
N SER A 406 -0.52 -8.79 -20.32
CA SER A 406 0.14 -8.07 -19.22
C SER A 406 0.42 -8.99 -18.04
N ARG A 407 1.36 -8.56 -17.19
CA ARG A 407 1.68 -9.19 -15.90
C ARG A 407 1.64 -8.16 -14.79
N ASN A 408 1.36 -8.62 -13.57
CA ASN A 408 1.46 -7.78 -12.37
C ASN A 408 2.73 -7.98 -11.55
N THR A 409 3.68 -8.79 -12.04
CA THR A 409 4.94 -9.09 -11.34
C THR A 409 6.08 -8.16 -11.74
N SER A 410 7.07 -7.99 -10.84
CA SER A 410 8.32 -7.22 -11.06
C SER A 410 8.88 -7.33 -12.47
N THR A 411 9.09 -6.20 -13.17
CA THR A 411 9.56 -6.13 -14.57
C THR A 411 11.07 -6.35 -14.77
N ALA A 412 11.83 -6.67 -13.71
CA ALA A 412 13.30 -6.76 -13.76
C ALA A 412 13.83 -7.84 -14.73
N ALA A 413 13.10 -8.96 -14.86
CA ALA A 413 13.41 -10.03 -15.81
C ALA A 413 12.34 -10.15 -16.89
N GLN A 414 12.68 -10.75 -18.03
CA GLN A 414 11.67 -11.11 -19.02
C GLN A 414 10.74 -12.22 -18.48
N LEU A 415 9.49 -12.26 -18.95
CA LEU A 415 8.55 -13.35 -18.68
C LEU A 415 8.17 -14.02 -20.00
N VAL A 416 8.35 -15.34 -20.08
CA VAL A 416 7.91 -16.13 -21.24
C VAL A 416 6.52 -16.68 -20.96
N VAL A 417 5.58 -16.40 -21.85
CA VAL A 417 4.19 -16.84 -21.78
C VAL A 417 3.95 -17.85 -22.91
N THR A 418 3.41 -19.01 -22.57
CA THR A 418 2.91 -19.99 -23.53
C THR A 418 1.47 -19.62 -23.89
N LEU A 419 1.16 -19.63 -25.19
CA LEU A 419 -0.16 -19.37 -25.71
C LEU A 419 -0.68 -20.64 -26.41
N THR A 420 -1.95 -20.94 -26.21
CA THR A 420 -2.63 -22.07 -26.87
C THR A 420 -3.97 -21.61 -27.41
N SER A 421 -4.26 -21.97 -28.66
CA SER A 421 -5.60 -21.89 -29.23
C SER A 421 -6.37 -23.17 -28.93
N SER A 422 -7.66 -23.04 -28.57
CA SER A 422 -8.57 -24.18 -28.45
C SER A 422 -8.87 -24.82 -29.80
N ASP A 423 -8.81 -24.04 -30.87
CA ASP A 423 -8.96 -24.50 -32.25
C ASP A 423 -7.94 -23.84 -33.18
N PRO A 424 -6.75 -24.47 -33.38
CA PRO A 424 -5.76 -23.98 -34.34
C PRO A 424 -6.17 -24.14 -35.80
N GLY A 425 -7.28 -24.83 -36.09
CA GLY A 425 -7.89 -24.89 -37.42
C GLY A 425 -8.50 -23.57 -37.82
N GLU A 426 -9.05 -22.82 -36.85
CA GLU A 426 -9.77 -21.56 -37.09
C GLU A 426 -9.01 -20.29 -36.70
N ALA A 427 -8.33 -20.29 -35.55
CA ALA A 427 -7.49 -19.15 -35.16
C ALA A 427 -6.16 -19.61 -34.60
N ILE A 428 -5.10 -19.02 -35.13
CA ILE A 428 -3.72 -19.30 -34.73
C ILE A 428 -3.10 -18.11 -34.02
N THR A 429 -2.18 -18.42 -33.11
CA THR A 429 -1.30 -17.48 -32.45
C THR A 429 0.11 -18.09 -32.38
N THR A 430 1.11 -17.28 -32.02
CA THR A 430 2.44 -17.81 -31.70
C THR A 430 2.37 -18.74 -30.50
N ALA A 431 3.14 -19.83 -30.49
CA ALA A 431 3.14 -20.77 -29.36
C ALA A 431 3.71 -20.15 -28.07
N THR A 432 4.64 -19.20 -28.21
CA THR A 432 5.20 -18.45 -27.08
C THR A 432 5.36 -16.98 -27.43
N ILE A 433 5.21 -16.13 -26.42
CA ILE A 433 5.49 -14.71 -26.46
C ILE A 433 6.30 -14.31 -25.23
N THR A 434 7.18 -13.33 -25.37
CA THR A 434 8.02 -12.83 -24.27
C THR A 434 7.61 -11.42 -23.92
N ILE A 435 7.22 -11.17 -22.67
CA ILE A 435 7.16 -9.82 -22.10
C ILE A 435 8.61 -9.44 -21.73
N PRO A 436 9.26 -8.49 -22.44
CA PRO A 436 10.68 -8.18 -22.25
C PRO A 436 10.97 -7.61 -20.84
N ALA A 437 12.24 -7.70 -20.41
CA ALA A 437 12.67 -7.00 -19.21
C ALA A 437 12.42 -5.48 -19.34
N GLY A 438 11.92 -4.87 -18.27
CA GLY A 438 11.49 -3.47 -18.21
C GLY A 438 10.09 -3.20 -18.76
N GLN A 439 9.39 -4.20 -19.29
CA GLN A 439 8.02 -4.07 -19.81
C GLN A 439 7.02 -4.85 -18.93
N ALA A 440 5.84 -4.28 -18.70
CA ALA A 440 4.73 -4.95 -18.02
C ALA A 440 3.77 -5.65 -19.01
N THR A 441 3.84 -5.29 -20.29
CA THR A 441 2.96 -5.79 -21.34
C THR A 441 3.73 -6.10 -22.61
N THR A 442 3.15 -6.95 -23.45
CA THR A 442 3.54 -7.09 -24.86
C THR A 442 2.31 -7.42 -25.69
N GLU A 443 2.38 -7.14 -26.99
CA GLU A 443 1.33 -7.47 -27.94
C GLU A 443 1.74 -8.66 -28.82
N PHE A 444 0.76 -9.42 -29.27
CA PHE A 444 0.90 -10.46 -30.28
C PHE A 444 -0.33 -10.48 -31.19
N THR A 445 -0.20 -11.16 -32.32
CA THR A 445 -1.25 -11.24 -33.34
C THR A 445 -1.97 -12.58 -33.25
N ILE A 446 -3.30 -12.54 -33.33
CA ILE A 446 -4.14 -13.70 -33.60
C ILE A 446 -4.66 -13.56 -35.03
N SER A 447 -4.59 -14.63 -35.81
CA SER A 447 -5.01 -14.64 -37.21
C SER A 447 -6.04 -15.74 -37.44
N GLY A 448 -7.09 -15.41 -38.17
CA GLY A 448 -8.02 -16.38 -38.73
C GLY A 448 -7.31 -17.24 -39.75
N VAL A 449 -7.70 -18.50 -39.83
CA VAL A 449 -7.16 -19.48 -40.77
C VAL A 449 -8.27 -19.82 -41.74
N ALA A 450 -8.07 -19.48 -43.01
CA ALA A 450 -9.02 -19.84 -44.05
C ALA A 450 -9.02 -21.33 -44.30
N ASP A 451 -10.20 -21.92 -44.44
CA ASP A 451 -10.36 -23.24 -45.01
C ASP A 451 -11.21 -23.20 -46.30
N SER A 452 -12.03 -24.20 -46.57
CA SER A 452 -12.94 -24.17 -47.73
C SER A 452 -14.30 -24.75 -47.34
N ILE A 453 -14.59 -24.79 -46.05
CA ILE A 453 -15.73 -25.43 -45.42
C ILE A 453 -16.61 -24.30 -44.92
N VAL A 454 -17.88 -24.31 -45.33
CA VAL A 454 -18.84 -23.44 -44.66
C VAL A 454 -19.10 -24.03 -43.27
N ASP A 455 -18.84 -23.36 -42.17
CA ASP A 455 -19.13 -23.94 -40.83
C ASP A 455 -19.79 -22.95 -39.86
N GLY A 456 -19.70 -21.66 -40.17
CA GLY A 456 -20.41 -20.59 -39.48
C GLY A 456 -19.46 -19.71 -38.68
N THR A 457 -19.95 -19.08 -37.61
CA THR A 457 -19.05 -18.33 -36.72
C THR A 457 -18.65 -19.24 -35.58
N GLU A 458 -17.34 -19.46 -35.42
CA GLU A 458 -16.78 -20.29 -34.35
C GLU A 458 -16.09 -19.44 -33.29
N THR A 459 -16.33 -19.74 -32.00
CA THR A 459 -15.66 -19.03 -30.89
C THR A 459 -14.38 -19.78 -30.50
N VAL A 460 -13.23 -19.15 -30.72
CA VAL A 460 -11.92 -19.71 -30.34
C VAL A 460 -11.45 -19.10 -29.03
N THR A 461 -11.04 -19.95 -28.09
CA THR A 461 -10.44 -19.52 -26.82
C THR A 461 -8.92 -19.50 -26.92
N ILE A 462 -8.31 -18.33 -26.71
CA ILE A 462 -6.87 -18.18 -26.57
C ILE A 462 -6.52 -18.19 -25.09
N THR A 463 -5.61 -19.08 -24.71
CA THR A 463 -5.21 -19.28 -23.33
C THR A 463 -3.74 -18.95 -23.14
N ALA A 464 -3.43 -18.12 -22.14
CA ALA A 464 -2.10 -17.70 -21.75
C ALA A 464 -1.69 -18.35 -20.42
N MET A 465 -0.48 -18.90 -20.38
CA MET A 465 0.09 -19.55 -19.20
C MET A 465 1.56 -19.16 -19.03
N ALA A 466 1.98 -18.88 -17.80
CA ALA A 466 3.37 -18.67 -17.44
C ALA A 466 3.67 -19.34 -16.08
N GLU A 467 4.94 -19.65 -15.83
CA GLU A 467 5.35 -20.27 -14.57
C GLU A 467 4.96 -19.37 -13.37
N ALA A 468 4.39 -19.99 -12.33
CA ALA A 468 3.92 -19.33 -11.11
C ALA A 468 2.83 -18.26 -11.28
N HIS A 469 2.25 -18.07 -12.48
CA HIS A 469 1.13 -17.15 -12.70
C HIS A 469 -0.17 -17.94 -12.90
N GLU A 470 -1.29 -17.39 -12.43
CA GLU A 470 -2.60 -17.96 -12.76
C GLU A 470 -2.86 -17.89 -14.28
N GLN A 471 -3.40 -18.98 -14.82
CA GLN A 471 -3.78 -19.07 -16.24
C GLN A 471 -4.89 -18.07 -16.54
N GLN A 472 -4.82 -17.45 -17.72
CA GLN A 472 -5.87 -16.56 -18.22
C GLN A 472 -6.28 -16.95 -19.64
N SER A 473 -7.50 -16.63 -20.00
CA SER A 473 -8.03 -16.88 -21.34
C SER A 473 -8.94 -15.75 -21.77
N ASP A 474 -9.00 -15.55 -23.07
CA ASP A 474 -9.94 -14.65 -23.74
C ASP A 474 -10.43 -15.31 -25.03
N THR A 475 -11.56 -14.86 -25.57
CA THR A 475 -12.21 -15.48 -26.72
C THR A 475 -12.28 -14.54 -27.91
N VAL A 476 -12.16 -15.08 -29.12
CA VAL A 476 -12.40 -14.37 -30.37
C VAL A 476 -13.30 -15.22 -31.26
N ASP A 477 -14.31 -14.59 -31.85
CA ASP A 477 -15.18 -15.21 -32.85
C ASP A 477 -14.52 -15.15 -34.22
N VAL A 478 -14.41 -16.28 -34.91
CA VAL A 478 -13.93 -16.39 -36.28
C VAL A 478 -15.15 -16.51 -37.18
N VAL A 479 -15.35 -15.50 -38.03
CA VAL A 479 -16.49 -15.40 -38.93
C VAL A 479 -16.14 -16.08 -40.25
N ASN A 480 -16.87 -17.14 -40.56
CA ASN A 480 -16.83 -17.79 -41.86
C ASN A 480 -17.13 -16.82 -43.00
N THR A 481 -16.24 -16.81 -43.98
CA THR A 481 -16.31 -16.10 -45.26
C THR A 481 -16.60 -17.02 -46.43
N ASP A 482 -16.48 -18.33 -46.26
CA ASP A 482 -16.79 -19.30 -47.30
C ASP A 482 -18.26 -19.28 -47.73
N VAL A 483 -18.47 -19.52 -49.03
CA VAL A 483 -19.79 -19.59 -49.65
C VAL A 483 -20.13 -21.03 -50.02
N PRO A 484 -21.42 -21.44 -49.94
CA PRO A 484 -21.83 -22.75 -50.41
C PRO A 484 -21.49 -22.93 -51.89
N ALA A 485 -20.82 -24.03 -52.23
CA ALA A 485 -20.35 -24.38 -53.56
C ALA A 485 -20.60 -25.86 -53.85
N LEU A 486 -20.80 -26.15 -55.14
CA LEU A 486 -20.92 -27.50 -55.68
C LEU A 486 -19.71 -27.80 -56.57
N PHE A 487 -19.30 -29.06 -56.57
CA PHE A 487 -18.27 -29.59 -57.48
C PHE A 487 -18.83 -30.81 -58.18
N VAL A 488 -18.49 -30.98 -59.45
CA VAL A 488 -18.79 -32.17 -60.24
C VAL A 488 -17.46 -32.85 -60.54
N GLU A 489 -17.40 -34.16 -60.33
CA GLU A 489 -16.24 -34.98 -60.66
C GLU A 489 -16.69 -36.17 -61.50
N ILE A 490 -16.24 -36.22 -62.75
CA ILE A 490 -16.46 -37.32 -63.68
C ILE A 490 -15.15 -38.10 -63.78
N ALA A 491 -15.11 -39.29 -63.20
CA ALA A 491 -13.89 -40.08 -63.15
C ALA A 491 -13.45 -40.65 -64.52
N ALA A 492 -14.37 -40.71 -65.50
CA ALA A 492 -14.09 -41.21 -66.84
C ALA A 492 -13.66 -40.08 -67.77
N GLU A 493 -12.63 -40.32 -68.60
CA GLU A 493 -12.20 -39.34 -69.61
C GLU A 493 -13.11 -39.35 -70.87
N SER A 494 -13.70 -40.51 -71.20
CA SER A 494 -14.66 -40.65 -72.30
C SER A 494 -15.68 -41.77 -72.11
N VAL A 495 -16.81 -41.70 -72.84
CA VAL A 495 -17.85 -42.74 -72.96
C VAL A 495 -18.28 -42.91 -74.44
N THR A 496 -18.93 -44.01 -74.82
CA THR A 496 -19.48 -44.20 -76.17
C THR A 496 -20.97 -43.82 -76.25
N GLU A 497 -21.49 -43.50 -77.43
CA GLU A 497 -22.90 -43.11 -77.62
C GLU A 497 -23.93 -44.23 -77.34
N ASN A 498 -23.53 -45.49 -77.17
CA ASN A 498 -24.42 -46.55 -76.69
C ASN A 498 -24.14 -46.98 -75.24
N PHE A 499 -23.43 -46.12 -74.48
CA PHE A 499 -22.90 -46.49 -73.19
C PHE A 499 -23.91 -46.34 -72.06
N VAL A 500 -24.16 -47.44 -71.35
CA VAL A 500 -25.03 -47.46 -70.18
C VAL A 500 -24.18 -47.51 -68.90
N GLY A 501 -24.02 -46.36 -68.24
CA GLY A 501 -23.76 -46.28 -66.79
C GLY A 501 -22.31 -46.09 -66.34
N THR A 502 -21.81 -44.86 -66.43
CA THR A 502 -20.72 -44.37 -65.56
C THR A 502 -21.34 -43.50 -64.46
N HIS A 503 -20.56 -43.15 -63.44
CA HIS A 503 -21.01 -42.25 -62.38
C HIS A 503 -20.21 -40.96 -62.41
N LEU A 504 -20.90 -39.88 -62.10
CA LEU A 504 -20.29 -38.65 -61.64
C LEU A 504 -20.56 -38.48 -60.15
N THR A 505 -19.63 -37.85 -59.44
CA THR A 505 -19.78 -37.47 -58.04
C THR A 505 -20.11 -35.98 -57.98
N VAL A 506 -21.16 -35.64 -57.26
CA VAL A 506 -21.45 -34.25 -56.88
C VAL A 506 -21.06 -34.06 -55.43
N VAL A 507 -20.20 -33.09 -55.17
CA VAL A 507 -19.69 -32.76 -53.83
C VAL A 507 -20.18 -31.36 -53.45
N ARG A 508 -20.51 -31.16 -52.17
CA ARG A 508 -20.75 -29.84 -51.58
C ARG A 508 -19.69 -29.53 -50.52
N ASN A 509 -19.31 -28.27 -50.36
CA ASN A 509 -18.33 -27.82 -49.36
C ASN A 509 -18.97 -27.40 -48.01
N PHE A 510 -20.17 -27.89 -47.71
CA PHE A 510 -20.88 -27.55 -46.48
C PHE A 510 -21.53 -28.80 -45.87
N ASP A 511 -21.47 -28.92 -44.55
CA ASP A 511 -22.31 -29.90 -43.84
C ASP A 511 -23.78 -29.47 -43.90
N THR A 512 -24.65 -30.43 -44.11
CA THR A 512 -26.07 -30.17 -44.23
C THR A 512 -26.81 -31.18 -43.41
N THR A 513 -27.40 -30.67 -42.34
CA THR A 513 -28.42 -31.33 -41.52
C THR A 513 -29.70 -31.63 -42.32
N THR A 514 -29.78 -31.20 -43.58
CA THR A 514 -30.90 -31.42 -44.50
C THR A 514 -30.46 -32.07 -45.82
N ASP A 515 -31.40 -32.70 -46.51
CA ASP A 515 -31.15 -33.20 -47.87
C ASP A 515 -30.99 -32.00 -48.84
N LEU A 516 -29.94 -32.00 -49.65
CA LEU A 516 -29.74 -31.03 -50.72
C LEU A 516 -30.11 -31.65 -52.07
N VAL A 517 -31.11 -31.10 -52.74
CA VAL A 517 -31.47 -31.48 -54.11
C VAL A 517 -30.69 -30.60 -55.08
N VAL A 518 -29.81 -31.23 -55.87
CA VAL A 518 -28.98 -30.57 -56.88
C VAL A 518 -29.56 -30.85 -58.26
N SER A 519 -29.78 -29.81 -59.05
CA SER A 519 -30.17 -29.93 -60.46
C SER A 519 -28.93 -30.21 -61.31
N LEU A 520 -29.03 -31.21 -62.19
CA LEU A 520 -27.98 -31.54 -63.14
C LEU A 520 -28.45 -31.24 -64.56
N SER A 521 -27.57 -30.63 -65.35
CA SER A 521 -27.82 -30.37 -66.76
C SER A 521 -26.65 -30.82 -67.61
N SER A 522 -26.95 -31.45 -68.73
CA SER A 522 -26.01 -31.69 -69.80
C SER A 522 -26.06 -30.54 -70.81
N SER A 523 -24.91 -30.07 -71.29
CA SER A 523 -24.83 -29.12 -72.40
C SER A 523 -25.34 -29.70 -73.71
N ASP A 524 -25.29 -31.03 -73.86
CA ASP A 524 -25.83 -31.76 -75.00
C ASP A 524 -26.53 -33.06 -74.54
N PRO A 525 -27.84 -33.00 -74.24
CA PRO A 525 -28.63 -34.17 -73.87
C PRO A 525 -28.83 -35.18 -75.01
N GLY A 526 -28.54 -34.81 -76.26
CA GLY A 526 -28.54 -35.74 -77.40
C GLY A 526 -27.38 -36.72 -77.33
N GLU A 527 -26.33 -36.36 -76.59
CA GLU A 527 -25.03 -37.02 -76.61
C GLU A 527 -24.66 -37.64 -75.24
N ALA A 528 -24.85 -36.90 -74.15
CA ALA A 528 -24.76 -37.46 -72.79
C ALA A 528 -25.92 -36.97 -71.91
N THR A 529 -26.51 -37.88 -71.15
CA THR A 529 -27.61 -37.57 -70.24
C THR A 529 -27.26 -37.90 -68.79
N VAL A 530 -27.84 -37.09 -67.91
CA VAL A 530 -27.81 -37.23 -66.46
C VAL A 530 -29.24 -37.16 -65.93
N PRO A 531 -29.54 -37.75 -64.76
CA PRO A 531 -30.79 -37.49 -64.06
C PRO A 531 -30.97 -35.98 -63.87
N GLY A 532 -32.18 -35.47 -64.06
CA GLY A 532 -32.44 -34.03 -63.88
C GLY A 532 -32.10 -33.50 -62.48
N THR A 533 -32.03 -34.38 -61.47
CA THR A 533 -31.59 -34.04 -60.12
C THR A 533 -30.82 -35.19 -59.45
N VAL A 534 -29.93 -34.86 -58.52
CA VAL A 534 -29.33 -35.78 -57.54
C VAL A 534 -29.50 -35.22 -56.13
N THR A 535 -29.71 -36.09 -55.14
CA THR A 535 -29.86 -35.66 -53.74
C THR A 535 -28.63 -36.03 -52.93
N ILE A 536 -27.94 -35.03 -52.39
CA ILE A 536 -26.93 -35.21 -51.35
C ILE A 536 -27.67 -35.27 -50.01
N ARG A 537 -27.76 -36.46 -49.42
CA ARG A 537 -28.54 -36.68 -48.18
C ARG A 537 -27.95 -35.91 -46.98
N ALA A 538 -28.80 -35.65 -46.00
CA ALA A 538 -28.39 -35.08 -44.72
C ALA A 538 -27.22 -35.88 -44.12
N GLY A 539 -26.19 -35.17 -43.67
CA GLY A 539 -24.96 -35.74 -43.11
C GLY A 539 -23.95 -36.34 -44.13
N ASN A 540 -24.22 -36.31 -45.44
CA ASN A 540 -23.27 -36.74 -46.47
C ASN A 540 -22.71 -35.54 -47.23
N THR A 541 -21.42 -35.49 -47.56
CA THR A 541 -20.83 -34.39 -48.35
C THR A 541 -20.91 -34.61 -49.86
N SER A 542 -21.34 -35.78 -50.31
CA SER A 542 -21.42 -36.10 -51.73
C SER A 542 -22.55 -37.08 -52.08
N ALA A 543 -22.91 -37.12 -53.37
CA ALA A 543 -23.81 -38.11 -53.94
C ALA A 543 -23.36 -38.50 -55.36
N LEU A 544 -23.68 -39.74 -55.76
CA LEU A 544 -23.44 -40.24 -57.10
C LEU A 544 -24.66 -40.02 -57.99
N ALA A 545 -24.43 -39.60 -59.23
CA ALA A 545 -25.43 -39.58 -60.29
C ALA A 545 -24.96 -40.43 -61.47
N VAL A 546 -25.90 -41.07 -62.17
CA VAL A 546 -25.59 -41.86 -63.35
C VAL A 546 -25.38 -40.93 -64.54
N LEU A 547 -24.34 -41.17 -65.32
CA LEU A 547 -24.07 -40.52 -66.61
C LEU A 547 -24.17 -41.58 -67.71
N THR A 548 -24.91 -41.27 -68.77
CA THR A 548 -25.23 -42.21 -69.87
C THR A 548 -24.92 -41.55 -71.21
N GLY A 549 -24.17 -42.23 -72.08
CA GLY A 549 -24.00 -41.82 -73.48
C GLY A 549 -25.26 -42.17 -74.27
N VAL A 550 -25.71 -41.27 -75.15
CA VAL A 550 -26.96 -41.42 -75.88
C VAL A 550 -26.69 -41.67 -77.36
N LEU A 551 -27.37 -42.66 -77.92
CA LEU A 551 -27.19 -43.07 -79.31
C LEU A 551 -28.13 -42.23 -80.15
N ASP A 552 -27.58 -41.40 -81.03
CA ASP A 552 -28.35 -40.45 -81.83
C ASP A 552 -28.60 -40.93 -83.27
N TYR A 553 -27.96 -42.04 -83.68
CA TYR A 553 -28.04 -42.66 -85.00
C TYR A 553 -27.44 -41.80 -86.13
N VAL A 554 -26.51 -40.90 -85.79
CA VAL A 554 -25.81 -40.02 -86.71
C VAL A 554 -24.32 -40.35 -86.67
N PHE A 555 -23.74 -40.61 -87.83
CA PHE A 555 -22.28 -40.73 -87.92
C PHE A 555 -21.62 -39.35 -87.80
N ASP A 556 -21.04 -39.03 -86.64
CA ASP A 556 -20.32 -37.78 -86.36
C ASP A 556 -18.93 -37.97 -85.68
N GLU A 557 -18.30 -36.87 -85.23
CA GLU A 557 -17.00 -36.87 -84.53
C GLU A 557 -17.20 -36.85 -83.00
N THR A 558 -16.19 -37.29 -82.23
CA THR A 558 -16.21 -37.21 -80.76
C THR A 558 -16.61 -35.83 -80.24
N GLN A 559 -17.64 -35.78 -79.41
CA GLN A 559 -18.20 -34.55 -78.86
C GLN A 559 -17.80 -34.34 -77.40
N THR A 560 -17.59 -33.08 -77.01
CA THR A 560 -17.33 -32.71 -75.60
C THR A 560 -18.62 -32.24 -74.94
N VAL A 561 -19.08 -32.96 -73.91
CA VAL A 561 -20.28 -32.61 -73.15
C VAL A 561 -19.89 -32.06 -71.77
N THR A 562 -20.43 -30.91 -71.40
CA THR A 562 -20.26 -30.33 -70.06
C THR A 562 -21.45 -30.68 -69.19
N ILE A 563 -21.20 -31.29 -68.04
CA ILE A 563 -22.21 -31.53 -67.01
C ILE A 563 -22.09 -30.45 -65.94
N THR A 564 -23.20 -29.76 -65.67
CA THR A 564 -23.26 -28.70 -64.66
C THR A 564 -24.19 -29.12 -63.52
N ALA A 565 -23.74 -28.92 -62.29
CA ALA A 565 -24.51 -29.05 -61.06
C ALA A 565 -24.86 -27.66 -60.50
N SER A 566 -26.14 -27.47 -60.19
CA SER A 566 -26.64 -26.21 -59.64
C SER A 566 -27.67 -26.44 -58.54
N ALA A 567 -27.67 -25.56 -57.53
CA ALA A 567 -28.67 -25.49 -56.49
C ALA A 567 -28.80 -24.03 -56.03
N ASP A 568 -29.98 -23.63 -55.55
CA ASP A 568 -30.22 -22.28 -55.08
C ASP A 568 -29.30 -21.95 -53.89
N GLY A 569 -28.60 -20.81 -53.97
CA GLY A 569 -27.65 -20.38 -52.94
C GLY A 569 -26.27 -21.05 -53.01
N TYR A 570 -26.01 -21.89 -54.01
CA TYR A 570 -24.70 -22.50 -54.24
C TYR A 570 -24.02 -21.95 -55.49
N THR A 571 -22.70 -21.79 -55.42
CA THR A 571 -21.86 -21.64 -56.63
C THR A 571 -21.90 -22.93 -57.44
N MET A 572 -22.15 -22.82 -58.74
CA MET A 572 -22.30 -23.99 -59.63
C MET A 572 -20.96 -24.72 -59.83
N GLY A 573 -21.02 -26.05 -59.91
CA GLY A 573 -19.89 -26.90 -60.28
C GLY A 573 -20.10 -27.50 -61.66
N SER A 574 -19.02 -27.72 -62.42
CA SER A 574 -19.11 -28.38 -63.71
C SER A 574 -17.89 -29.22 -64.01
N ASP A 575 -18.08 -30.26 -64.81
CA ASP A 575 -17.01 -31.09 -65.38
C ASP A 575 -17.37 -31.52 -66.80
N THR A 576 -16.38 -31.95 -67.59
CA THR A 576 -16.55 -32.31 -69.00
C THR A 576 -16.25 -33.78 -69.26
N ILE A 577 -17.00 -34.39 -70.18
CA ILE A 577 -16.80 -35.76 -70.65
C ILE A 577 -16.72 -35.77 -72.19
N GLN A 578 -15.86 -36.60 -72.76
CA GLN A 578 -15.86 -36.87 -74.20
C GLN A 578 -16.82 -38.02 -74.53
N VAL A 579 -17.64 -37.88 -75.56
CA VAL A 579 -18.56 -38.92 -76.03
C VAL A 579 -18.18 -39.32 -77.45
N THR A 580 -18.04 -40.63 -77.71
CA THR A 580 -17.50 -41.17 -78.96
C THR A 580 -18.54 -41.97 -79.75
N ASN A 581 -18.64 -41.64 -81.04
CA ASN A 581 -19.50 -42.25 -82.04
C ASN A 581 -19.32 -43.77 -82.24
N VAL A 582 -20.46 -44.46 -82.41
CA VAL A 582 -20.56 -45.91 -82.66
C VAL A 582 -21.41 -46.30 -83.88
N ASP A 583 -21.96 -45.34 -84.64
CA ASP A 583 -22.81 -45.59 -85.80
C ASP A 583 -22.02 -46.00 -87.07
N PRO A 584 -22.59 -46.81 -87.97
CA PRO A 584 -21.91 -47.25 -89.20
C PRO A 584 -22.00 -46.22 -90.34
N PRO A 585 -21.01 -46.15 -91.26
CA PRO A 585 -21.06 -45.29 -92.45
C PRO A 585 -22.01 -45.84 -93.54
N PRO A 586 -22.59 -44.99 -94.44
CA PRO A 586 -23.47 -45.45 -95.53
C PRO A 586 -22.73 -46.10 -96.74
N ASP A 587 -23.28 -47.15 -97.39
CA ASP A 587 -22.66 -47.91 -98.53
C ASP A 587 -23.64 -48.29 -99.70
N ILE A 588 -23.11 -48.45 -100.93
CA ILE A 588 -23.70 -48.32 -102.29
C ILE A 588 -24.01 -49.65 -103.06
N SER A 589 -24.33 -50.77 -102.39
CA SER A 589 -24.59 -52.03 -103.11
C SER A 589 -25.98 -51.99 -103.79
N GLY A 590 -26.08 -52.14 -105.12
CA GLY A 590 -27.35 -52.11 -105.86
C GLY A 590 -27.38 -51.23 -107.10
N ASP A 591 -26.56 -50.19 -107.13
CA ASP A 591 -26.38 -49.25 -108.23
C ASP A 591 -25.84 -49.98 -109.49
N VAL A 592 -26.74 -50.41 -110.37
CA VAL A 592 -26.37 -51.16 -111.59
C VAL A 592 -25.97 -50.24 -112.72
N ASP A 593 -26.36 -48.98 -112.65
CA ASP A 593 -26.15 -47.99 -113.68
C ASP A 593 -24.90 -47.10 -113.40
N GLY A 594 -24.44 -47.04 -112.16
CA GLY A 594 -23.23 -46.39 -111.70
C GLY A 594 -23.39 -44.92 -111.28
N ASP A 595 -24.60 -44.46 -110.98
CA ASP A 595 -24.88 -43.06 -110.61
C ASP A 595 -24.88 -42.76 -109.10
N GLY A 596 -24.70 -43.79 -108.27
CA GLY A 596 -24.38 -43.66 -106.85
C GLY A 596 -25.53 -43.94 -105.87
N ASP A 597 -26.70 -44.36 -106.35
CA ASP A 597 -27.81 -44.85 -105.53
C ASP A 597 -28.55 -46.03 -106.19
N PHE A 598 -29.55 -46.60 -105.51
CA PHE A 598 -30.45 -47.61 -106.11
C PHE A 598 -31.81 -46.97 -106.36
N ASP A 599 -32.18 -46.80 -107.62
CA ASP A 599 -33.40 -46.10 -108.03
C ASP A 599 -34.30 -46.93 -108.98
N ALA A 600 -35.30 -46.27 -109.57
CA ALA A 600 -36.22 -46.92 -110.50
C ALA A 600 -35.56 -47.28 -111.85
N ASN A 601 -34.53 -46.54 -112.26
CA ASN A 601 -33.74 -46.80 -113.45
C ASN A 601 -32.92 -48.08 -113.28
N ASP A 602 -32.29 -48.28 -112.12
CA ASP A 602 -31.59 -49.54 -111.79
C ASP A 602 -32.51 -50.74 -111.89
N SER A 603 -33.69 -50.65 -111.26
CA SER A 603 -34.69 -51.71 -111.28
C SER A 603 -35.21 -52.01 -112.70
N PHE A 604 -35.36 -50.96 -113.51
CA PHE A 604 -35.77 -51.11 -114.91
C PHE A 604 -34.69 -51.76 -115.77
N LEU A 605 -33.42 -51.38 -115.60
CA LEU A 605 -32.28 -51.95 -116.29
C LEU A 605 -32.09 -53.44 -115.96
N MET A 606 -32.28 -53.81 -114.69
CA MET A 606 -32.31 -55.19 -114.23
C MET A 606 -33.39 -56.01 -114.93
N HIS A 607 -34.63 -55.53 -114.93
CA HIS A 607 -35.75 -56.18 -115.60
C HIS A 607 -35.50 -56.35 -117.10
N LEU A 608 -34.99 -55.30 -117.76
CA LEU A 608 -34.71 -55.33 -119.18
C LEU A 608 -33.63 -56.36 -119.54
N VAL A 609 -32.57 -56.46 -118.73
CA VAL A 609 -31.51 -57.46 -118.91
C VAL A 609 -32.06 -58.88 -118.75
N LYS A 610 -32.87 -59.14 -117.71
CA LYS A 610 -33.41 -60.48 -117.42
C LYS A 610 -34.48 -60.92 -118.44
N LEU A 611 -35.22 -59.99 -119.04
CA LEU A 611 -36.14 -60.25 -120.16
C LEU A 611 -35.43 -60.40 -121.52
N SER A 612 -34.11 -60.58 -121.53
CA SER A 612 -33.28 -60.74 -122.73
C SER A 612 -33.31 -59.53 -123.68
N GLY A 613 -33.47 -58.32 -123.13
CA GLY A 613 -33.31 -57.08 -123.90
C GLY A 613 -31.94 -57.01 -124.57
N THR A 614 -31.89 -56.57 -125.82
CA THR A 614 -30.64 -56.40 -126.58
C THR A 614 -29.80 -55.26 -126.02
N ASP A 615 -28.48 -55.26 -126.24
CA ASP A 615 -27.61 -54.17 -125.77
C ASP A 615 -28.04 -52.80 -126.34
N THR A 616 -28.61 -52.78 -127.56
CA THR A 616 -29.22 -51.57 -128.13
C THR A 616 -30.42 -51.07 -127.33
N GLN A 617 -31.25 -51.98 -126.79
CA GLN A 617 -32.37 -51.59 -125.93
C GLN A 617 -31.87 -51.09 -124.57
N ILE A 618 -30.85 -51.70 -123.99
CA ILE A 618 -30.23 -51.26 -122.72
C ILE A 618 -29.62 -49.87 -122.89
N ASP A 619 -28.84 -49.65 -123.95
CA ASP A 619 -28.24 -48.33 -124.25
C ASP A 619 -29.29 -47.23 -124.50
N GLN A 620 -30.49 -47.59 -124.98
CA GLN A 620 -31.58 -46.63 -125.17
C GLN A 620 -32.25 -46.20 -123.86
N VAL A 621 -32.19 -47.04 -122.82
CA VAL A 621 -32.95 -46.80 -121.59
C VAL A 621 -32.09 -46.54 -120.36
N ARG A 622 -30.77 -46.76 -120.42
CA ARG A 622 -29.84 -46.55 -119.31
C ARG A 622 -29.70 -45.11 -118.81
N GLY A 623 -30.45 -44.17 -119.35
CA GLY A 623 -30.40 -42.76 -118.94
C GLY A 623 -28.98 -42.18 -119.05
N ASN A 624 -28.53 -41.56 -117.95
CA ASN A 624 -27.20 -40.95 -117.82
C ASN A 624 -26.15 -41.91 -117.25
N SER A 625 -26.49 -43.19 -117.07
CA SER A 625 -25.60 -44.23 -116.57
C SER A 625 -24.22 -44.14 -117.23
N PRO A 626 -23.14 -44.03 -116.45
CA PRO A 626 -21.78 -44.07 -116.98
C PRO A 626 -21.36 -45.44 -117.51
N ARG A 627 -22.14 -46.51 -117.29
CA ARG A 627 -21.79 -47.89 -117.63
C ARG A 627 -22.22 -48.29 -119.05
N ALA A 628 -21.38 -49.05 -119.75
CA ALA A 628 -21.76 -49.64 -121.03
C ALA A 628 -22.86 -50.70 -120.85
N ALA A 629 -23.72 -50.95 -121.84
CA ALA A 629 -24.73 -52.01 -121.74
C ALA A 629 -24.13 -53.39 -121.38
N ALA A 630 -22.92 -53.68 -121.85
CA ALA A 630 -22.18 -54.89 -121.50
C ALA A 630 -21.74 -54.91 -120.02
N ASP A 631 -21.37 -53.76 -119.46
CA ASP A 631 -20.96 -53.62 -118.05
C ASP A 631 -22.18 -53.72 -117.13
N ILE A 632 -23.29 -53.06 -117.49
CA ILE A 632 -24.58 -53.17 -116.78
C ILE A 632 -25.02 -54.64 -116.75
N ARG A 633 -24.96 -55.33 -117.89
CA ARG A 633 -25.29 -56.76 -117.98
C ARG A 633 -24.36 -57.64 -117.15
N SER A 634 -23.06 -57.38 -117.19
CA SER A 634 -22.06 -58.11 -116.40
C SER A 634 -22.28 -57.89 -114.90
N TYR A 635 -22.60 -56.66 -114.50
CA TYR A 635 -22.87 -56.31 -113.11
C TYR A 635 -24.12 -57.03 -112.63
N ILE A 636 -25.23 -56.95 -113.36
CA ILE A 636 -26.48 -57.66 -113.06
C ILE A 636 -26.29 -59.19 -113.02
N ALA A 637 -25.43 -59.74 -113.88
CA ALA A 637 -25.11 -61.18 -113.86
C ALA A 637 -24.27 -61.61 -112.65
N ASN A 638 -23.54 -60.68 -112.02
CA ASN A 638 -22.76 -60.94 -110.81
C ASN A 638 -23.56 -60.68 -109.52
N LEU A 639 -24.76 -60.10 -109.61
CA LEU A 639 -25.58 -59.79 -108.43
C LEU A 639 -26.14 -61.03 -107.74
N ASN A 640 -26.47 -62.10 -108.49
CA ASN A 640 -26.99 -63.42 -108.04
C ASN A 640 -27.31 -63.51 -106.53
N THR A 641 -26.63 -64.36 -105.76
CA THR A 641 -27.00 -64.57 -104.34
C THR A 641 -26.73 -63.38 -103.42
N ILE A 642 -26.07 -62.31 -103.87
CA ILE A 642 -25.72 -61.15 -103.04
C ILE A 642 -26.90 -60.17 -102.93
N ALA A 643 -27.73 -60.10 -103.97
CA ALA A 643 -28.90 -59.23 -104.02
C ALA A 643 -30.24 -59.98 -103.93
N ASP A 644 -30.20 -61.30 -103.69
CA ASP A 644 -31.36 -62.14 -103.38
C ASP A 644 -32.04 -61.64 -102.09
N VAL A 645 -33.27 -61.14 -102.21
CA VAL A 645 -34.05 -60.62 -101.09
C VAL A 645 -35.27 -61.48 -100.79
N ASP A 646 -35.62 -62.39 -101.68
CA ASP A 646 -36.80 -63.23 -101.57
C ASP A 646 -36.47 -64.70 -101.17
N GLY A 647 -35.19 -65.05 -101.17
CA GLY A 647 -34.62 -66.27 -100.63
C GLY A 647 -34.73 -67.48 -101.55
N ASP A 648 -34.84 -67.30 -102.86
CA ASP A 648 -34.88 -68.38 -103.85
C ASP A 648 -33.51 -68.74 -104.47
N GLU A 649 -32.44 -68.14 -103.94
CA GLU A 649 -31.03 -68.36 -104.27
C GLU A 649 -30.61 -67.85 -105.66
N ASP A 650 -31.41 -66.99 -106.29
CA ASP A 650 -30.96 -66.19 -107.41
C ASP A 650 -31.33 -64.70 -107.27
N PHE A 651 -30.95 -63.89 -108.26
CA PHE A 651 -31.41 -62.50 -108.32
C PHE A 651 -32.19 -62.32 -109.60
N ASP A 652 -33.49 -62.10 -109.50
CA ASP A 652 -34.37 -61.97 -110.64
C ASP A 652 -35.22 -60.67 -110.62
N GLY A 653 -36.27 -60.63 -111.43
CA GLY A 653 -37.15 -59.47 -111.49
C GLY A 653 -37.97 -59.28 -110.21
N ASN A 654 -38.29 -60.36 -109.50
CA ASN A 654 -39.02 -60.31 -108.25
C ASN A 654 -38.21 -59.63 -107.16
N ASP A 655 -36.92 -59.95 -107.02
CA ASP A 655 -36.01 -59.29 -106.06
C ASP A 655 -35.94 -57.78 -106.32
N SER A 656 -35.68 -57.41 -107.58
CA SER A 656 -35.62 -56.01 -108.00
C SER A 656 -36.91 -55.26 -107.70
N PHE A 657 -38.06 -55.89 -107.94
CA PHE A 657 -39.37 -55.31 -107.66
C PHE A 657 -39.61 -55.15 -106.16
N LEU A 658 -39.24 -56.13 -105.34
CA LEU A 658 -39.38 -56.09 -103.88
C LEU A 658 -38.50 -55.00 -103.26
N ILE A 659 -37.26 -54.83 -103.73
CA ILE A 659 -36.36 -53.74 -103.33
C ILE A 659 -37.01 -52.39 -103.64
N LEU A 660 -37.47 -52.19 -104.88
CA LEU A 660 -38.12 -50.95 -105.30
C LEU A 660 -39.41 -50.70 -104.50
N LEU A 661 -40.21 -51.74 -104.27
CA LEU A 661 -41.46 -51.64 -103.51
C LEU A 661 -41.20 -51.15 -102.08
N ILE A 662 -40.15 -51.63 -101.41
CA ILE A 662 -39.77 -51.19 -100.07
C ILE A 662 -39.18 -49.77 -100.07
N LYS A 663 -38.33 -49.42 -101.04
CA LYS A 663 -37.81 -48.05 -101.19
C LYS A 663 -38.93 -47.04 -101.43
N LEU A 664 -40.01 -47.44 -102.12
CA LEU A 664 -41.24 -46.66 -102.28
C LEU A 664 -42.21 -46.76 -101.08
N SER A 665 -41.73 -47.23 -99.92
CA SER A 665 -42.50 -47.37 -98.67
C SER A 665 -43.70 -48.33 -98.77
N GLY A 666 -43.56 -49.41 -99.53
CA GLY A 666 -44.53 -50.50 -99.60
C GLY A 666 -44.81 -51.11 -98.22
N THR A 667 -46.09 -51.33 -97.92
CA THR A 667 -46.51 -51.97 -96.68
C THR A 667 -46.19 -53.46 -96.68
N HIS A 668 -46.02 -54.06 -95.50
CA HIS A 668 -45.87 -55.52 -95.36
C HIS A 668 -46.98 -56.30 -96.08
N ALA A 669 -48.21 -55.77 -96.17
CA ALA A 669 -49.30 -56.40 -96.90
C ALA A 669 -49.10 -56.37 -98.43
N GLN A 670 -48.53 -55.29 -98.98
CA GLN A 670 -48.18 -55.21 -100.40
C GLN A 670 -47.01 -56.13 -100.73
N ILE A 671 -46.01 -56.21 -99.85
CA ILE A 671 -44.88 -57.13 -99.99
C ILE A 671 -45.37 -58.58 -99.98
N GLU A 672 -46.27 -58.97 -99.07
CA GLU A 672 -46.86 -60.32 -99.05
C GLU A 672 -47.64 -60.66 -100.34
N GLN A 673 -48.30 -59.68 -100.97
CA GLN A 673 -49.00 -59.91 -102.24
C GLN A 673 -48.05 -60.00 -103.44
N SER A 674 -46.87 -59.38 -103.34
CA SER A 674 -45.93 -59.23 -104.44
C SER A 674 -44.76 -60.21 -104.40
N LYS A 675 -44.49 -60.87 -103.27
CA LYS A 675 -43.33 -61.77 -103.08
C LYS A 675 -43.32 -63.06 -103.92
N GLY A 676 -44.31 -63.26 -104.80
CA GLY A 676 -44.36 -64.41 -105.69
C GLY A 676 -44.33 -65.76 -104.95
N ALA A 677 -43.36 -66.60 -105.29
CA ALA A 677 -43.17 -67.94 -104.71
C ALA A 677 -42.24 -67.95 -103.47
N SER A 678 -41.72 -66.79 -103.06
CA SER A 678 -40.82 -66.65 -101.91
C SER A 678 -41.39 -67.29 -100.64
N VAL A 679 -40.53 -68.06 -99.97
CA VAL A 679 -40.84 -68.69 -98.67
C VAL A 679 -40.64 -67.73 -97.49
N LEU A 680 -40.06 -66.55 -97.72
CA LEU A 680 -39.78 -65.55 -96.69
C LEU A 680 -41.05 -64.75 -96.34
N ALA A 681 -41.16 -64.36 -95.07
CA ALA A 681 -42.20 -63.42 -94.64
C ALA A 681 -41.82 -61.98 -95.05
N ALA A 682 -42.80 -61.11 -95.29
CA ALA A 682 -42.59 -59.72 -95.71
C ALA A 682 -41.68 -58.92 -94.76
N GLN A 683 -41.66 -59.26 -93.46
CA GLN A 683 -40.78 -58.64 -92.49
C GLN A 683 -39.32 -59.08 -92.66
N GLN A 684 -39.09 -60.33 -93.06
CA GLN A 684 -37.76 -60.84 -93.36
C GLN A 684 -37.24 -60.20 -94.66
N ILE A 685 -38.09 -60.11 -95.70
CA ILE A 685 -37.78 -59.42 -96.95
C ILE A 685 -37.45 -57.93 -96.68
N SER A 686 -38.27 -57.25 -95.87
CA SER A 686 -38.03 -55.85 -95.48
C SER A 686 -36.73 -55.62 -94.71
N TRP A 687 -36.38 -56.57 -93.83
CA TRP A 687 -35.15 -56.51 -93.06
C TRP A 687 -33.93 -56.78 -93.95
N SER A 688 -33.97 -57.80 -94.82
CA SER A 688 -32.90 -58.10 -95.77
C SER A 688 -32.60 -56.89 -96.67
N ILE A 689 -33.63 -56.19 -97.14
CA ILE A 689 -33.46 -55.00 -97.99
C ILE A 689 -32.88 -53.81 -97.22
N ARG A 690 -33.29 -53.55 -95.97
CA ARG A 690 -32.66 -52.48 -95.16
C ARG A 690 -31.21 -52.78 -94.81
N VAL A 691 -30.89 -54.05 -94.55
CA VAL A 691 -29.52 -54.48 -94.27
C VAL A 691 -28.62 -54.34 -95.51
N LEU A 692 -29.16 -54.60 -96.70
CA LEU A 692 -28.39 -54.54 -97.96
C LEU A 692 -28.31 -53.13 -98.58
N PHE A 693 -29.34 -52.29 -98.41
CA PHE A 693 -29.51 -51.04 -99.16
C PHE A 693 -29.76 -49.78 -98.31
N GLY A 694 -29.82 -49.90 -96.97
CA GLY A 694 -30.23 -48.82 -96.07
C GLY A 694 -31.73 -48.63 -95.99
#